data_AF-A0A847G7Q4-F1
#
_entry.id   AF-A0A847G7Q4-F1
#
_cell.length_a   1.000
_cell.length_b   1.000
_cell.length_c   1.000
_cell.angle_alpha   90.00
_cell.angle_beta   90.00
_cell.angle_gamma   90.00
#
_symmetry.space_group_name_H-M   'P 1'
#
loop_
_entity.id
_entity.type
_entity.pdbx_description
1 polymer ?
#
loop_
_entity_poly.entity_id
_entity_poly.type
_entity_poly.pdbx_seq_one_letter_code
_entity_poly.pdbx_strand_id
1 'polypeptide(L)'
;MFVLPRAHSLHFAVAAMGAERVRAGRPPEHGMHPRDEHQEEPPLSGLHAGEGIFDSQMALPFPAEAAPQPLEKVVKRDGREEPFDRRKIAEGIVRAAGSPDFSRDLADSLANAVALYLQKTLGGRPPTVDQVHDAVERVLIHMGHIPAALAHARHRERRARVRKLREGDFRAVMSELREARDGAPEGGFDWAAVRVRNSQGVTGAWDRDRIAVALVRESGLARELADLVAAEVEAQIAQAGIQTMTTSLLRELAGAKLVEHGLRGARDRQRRLGVPVYDTARILRGQTAESMHGNPETTGRLLADALKREYALAEVFSPEVAEAHLSGDLHLSPLARVDRLFAGAHDLAGAARHGVRLHGGLPFAPPPETPDTLLAQWLKWHSLLGPLFSARMTWDGANLLAAPFLENLSNADMAQFARMTVYEFAYHALTRGADAPQTRLRLCWSTPPAWKDREAVGPGGKLTGEPVGKYLPAARRLAAALLTVLAEGGRDALPFAEPVVEVVLDETVFADERGMELLGPLAALAGTGGAVRALFDRNPNADARPGGLRAQRVTLNLPRAAFAAGSFGGLCAGLDRLVKLAAQAHVEKRRFTEELLVAGDRGPLGLLAGEWLGGDALRAEDLAFEVAVTGLRECLDALPETAHADAETRAAHAARIMDRLAHACRDQARRHGFPLPPASDTDTETAARFARLDSGAHPGPVAALLEMRPELEGAEYTPGTALEPDTDTAPLPRLRREGAAHALMDTATAAVTLTGAARNPEEIVALLRNTFRETACLGLRFK
;
A
#
# COMPACT_ATOMS: atom_id res chain seq x y z
N MET A 1 -60.50 -8.81 22.70
CA MET A 1 -60.02 -10.21 22.64
C MET A 1 -58.50 -10.16 22.45
N PHE A 2 -57.77 -9.92 23.55
CA PHE A 2 -56.75 -10.80 24.18
C PHE A 2 -55.43 -10.93 23.39
N VAL A 3 -54.20 -10.77 23.90
CA VAL A 3 -53.53 -10.20 25.11
C VAL A 3 -52.01 -10.26 24.78
N LEU A 4 -51.20 -9.32 25.29
CA LEU A 4 -49.71 -9.31 25.22
C LEU A 4 -49.07 -10.48 26.01
N PRO A 5 -47.76 -10.74 25.83
CA PRO A 5 -46.88 -10.64 27.00
C PRO A 5 -45.51 -9.96 26.76
N ARG A 6 -44.85 -9.74 27.91
CA ARG A 6 -43.76 -8.82 28.25
C ARG A 6 -42.35 -9.26 27.85
N ALA A 7 -41.47 -8.27 27.88
CA ALA A 7 -40.01 -8.32 27.84
C ALA A 7 -39.36 -9.15 28.97
N HIS A 8 -38.18 -9.72 28.68
CA HIS A 8 -37.10 -9.91 29.65
C HIS A 8 -35.72 -9.68 29.02
N SER A 9 -34.94 -8.92 29.77
CA SER A 9 -33.55 -8.49 29.65
C SER A 9 -32.55 -9.58 30.00
N LEU A 10 -31.39 -9.62 29.34
CA LEU A 10 -30.19 -10.31 29.85
C LEU A 10 -28.95 -9.44 29.64
N HIS A 11 -28.33 -9.09 30.77
CA HIS A 11 -27.00 -8.52 30.92
C HIS A 11 -25.91 -9.48 30.42
N PHE A 12 -24.83 -8.95 29.85
CA PHE A 12 -23.51 -9.59 29.94
C PHE A 12 -22.52 -8.58 30.52
N ALA A 13 -22.08 -8.90 31.73
CA ALA A 13 -21.05 -8.18 32.46
C ALA A 13 -19.67 -8.77 32.12
N VAL A 14 -18.69 -7.86 32.01
CA VAL A 14 -17.26 -8.12 31.98
C VAL A 14 -16.78 -8.36 33.41
N ALA A 15 -15.94 -9.37 33.65
CA ALA A 15 -15.05 -9.41 34.81
C ALA A 15 -13.81 -10.30 34.56
N ALA A 16 -12.65 -9.70 34.78
CA ALA A 16 -11.34 -10.32 34.90
C ALA A 16 -11.01 -10.64 36.38
N MET A 17 -9.81 -11.21 36.60
CA MET A 17 -9.16 -11.67 37.85
C MET A 17 -9.45 -13.15 38.16
N GLY A 18 -8.51 -13.98 38.63
CA GLY A 18 -7.23 -13.77 39.31
C GLY A 18 -7.06 -14.96 40.27
N ALA A 19 -5.84 -15.49 40.39
CA ALA A 19 -5.51 -16.78 40.98
C ALA A 19 -5.85 -16.97 42.47
N GLU A 20 -6.13 -18.21 42.91
CA GLU A 20 -5.51 -18.81 44.11
C GLU A 20 -5.71 -20.34 44.24
N ARG A 21 -4.70 -21.00 44.83
CA ARG A 21 -4.53 -22.45 45.01
C ARG A 21 -5.21 -22.95 46.29
N VAL A 22 -5.77 -24.18 46.29
CA VAL A 22 -5.71 -25.10 47.46
C VAL A 22 -5.66 -26.57 46.99
N ARG A 23 -4.84 -27.38 47.68
CA ARG A 23 -4.47 -28.78 47.45
C ARG A 23 -5.44 -29.81 48.08
N ALA A 24 -5.35 -31.03 47.54
CA ALA A 24 -5.25 -32.35 48.20
C ALA A 24 -6.52 -33.24 48.34
N GLY A 25 -6.38 -34.50 47.87
CA GLY A 25 -7.20 -35.65 48.28
C GLY A 25 -7.36 -36.76 47.21
N ARG A 26 -6.41 -37.70 47.12
CA ARG A 26 -6.45 -39.01 46.40
C ARG A 26 -6.85 -40.13 47.41
N PRO A 27 -7.02 -41.43 47.02
CA PRO A 27 -7.91 -42.13 46.06
C PRO A 27 -8.68 -43.28 46.80
N PRO A 28 -9.21 -44.37 46.18
CA PRO A 28 -8.37 -45.50 45.75
C PRO A 28 -8.82 -46.22 44.46
N GLU A 29 -7.94 -47.14 44.05
CA GLU A 29 -7.80 -47.89 42.81
C GLU A 29 -8.68 -49.16 42.73
N HIS A 30 -8.96 -49.66 41.52
CA HIS A 30 -8.64 -51.04 41.06
C HIS A 30 -9.25 -51.34 39.67
N GLY A 31 -8.44 -51.92 38.75
CA GLY A 31 -8.93 -52.72 37.62
C GLY A 31 -8.21 -52.52 36.27
N MET A 32 -7.34 -53.47 35.91
CA MET A 32 -6.44 -53.52 34.73
C MET A 32 -7.11 -53.57 33.33
N HIS A 33 -6.57 -52.76 32.39
CA HIS A 33 -6.10 -52.98 30.98
C HIS A 33 -6.77 -54.00 30.01
N PRO A 34 -6.52 -53.91 28.67
CA PRO A 34 -6.55 -52.75 27.74
C PRO A 34 -7.24 -53.11 26.39
N ARG A 35 -7.64 -52.12 25.55
CA ARG A 35 -7.70 -52.24 24.08
C ARG A 35 -8.04 -50.90 23.39
N ASP A 36 -7.04 -50.42 22.64
CA ASP A 36 -7.06 -49.53 21.48
C ASP A 36 -8.04 -48.35 21.44
N GLU A 37 -7.54 -47.19 21.87
CA GLU A 37 -8.08 -45.87 21.54
C GLU A 37 -7.39 -45.30 20.30
N HIS A 38 -8.22 -44.90 19.35
CA HIS A 38 -7.90 -43.94 18.32
C HIS A 38 -7.49 -42.59 18.94
N GLN A 39 -6.25 -42.18 18.66
CA GLN A 39 -5.81 -40.81 18.33
C GLN A 39 -6.49 -39.64 19.08
N GLU A 40 -5.91 -39.26 20.21
CA GLU A 40 -5.83 -37.84 20.62
C GLU A 40 -4.53 -37.24 20.04
N GLU A 41 -4.64 -36.07 19.41
CA GLU A 41 -3.50 -35.23 19.03
C GLU A 41 -2.79 -34.69 20.29
N PRO A 42 -1.45 -34.81 20.41
CA PRO A 42 -0.67 -34.03 21.34
C PRO A 42 0.02 -32.84 20.63
N PRO A 43 0.48 -31.85 21.39
CA PRO A 43 0.75 -30.53 20.87
C PRO A 43 2.24 -30.28 20.56
N LEU A 44 2.48 -29.07 20.04
CA LEU A 44 3.71 -28.27 20.15
C LEU A 44 4.89 -28.54 19.20
N SER A 45 5.30 -27.43 18.58
CA SER A 45 6.68 -26.93 18.43
C SER A 45 7.81 -27.89 18.06
N GLY A 46 8.49 -27.58 16.96
CA GLY A 46 9.86 -28.04 16.68
C GLY A 46 9.98 -28.90 15.42
N LEU A 47 9.86 -28.28 14.26
CA LEU A 47 10.28 -28.87 12.99
C LEU A 47 11.30 -27.95 12.35
N HIS A 48 12.57 -28.11 12.73
CA HIS A 48 13.78 -27.90 11.92
C HIS A 48 15.02 -28.29 12.76
N ALA A 49 15.24 -29.60 12.92
CA ALA A 49 16.55 -30.14 13.31
C ALA A 49 16.63 -31.61 12.87
N GLY A 50 17.46 -31.92 11.87
CA GLY A 50 17.81 -33.29 11.50
C GLY A 50 17.86 -33.59 10.01
N GLU A 51 18.77 -32.96 9.25
CA GLU A 51 19.25 -33.51 7.98
C GLU A 51 20.36 -34.55 8.25
N GLY A 52 20.44 -35.61 7.44
CA GLY A 52 21.70 -36.35 7.23
C GLY A 52 21.90 -37.73 7.88
N ILE A 53 20.91 -38.64 7.83
CA ILE A 53 21.07 -40.02 8.36
C ILE A 53 21.41 -41.09 7.28
N PHE A 54 21.43 -40.76 5.98
CA PHE A 54 21.61 -41.78 4.92
C PHE A 54 22.96 -41.81 4.15
N ASP A 55 23.92 -40.93 4.44
CA ASP A 55 25.15 -40.82 3.62
C ASP A 55 26.39 -41.59 4.12
N SER A 56 26.31 -42.34 5.23
CA SER A 56 27.51 -42.91 5.89
C SER A 56 27.88 -44.35 5.49
N GLN A 57 27.22 -44.98 4.51
CA GLN A 57 27.41 -46.41 4.22
C GLN A 57 28.04 -46.77 2.86
N MET A 58 28.47 -45.82 2.01
CA MET A 58 29.08 -46.16 0.71
C MET A 58 30.36 -45.39 0.40
N ALA A 59 31.48 -45.80 1.00
CA ALA A 59 32.81 -45.41 0.55
C ALA A 59 33.65 -46.65 0.20
N LEU A 60 34.16 -46.71 -1.04
CA LEU A 60 35.17 -47.70 -1.49
C LEU A 60 36.43 -46.96 -1.97
N PRO A 61 37.63 -47.51 -1.79
CA PRO A 61 38.88 -46.86 -2.18
C PRO A 61 39.21 -47.14 -3.66
N PHE A 62 39.79 -46.17 -4.37
CA PHE A 62 40.33 -46.37 -5.71
C PHE A 62 41.85 -46.14 -5.75
N PRO A 63 42.60 -46.96 -6.52
CA PRO A 63 44.05 -46.88 -6.64
C PRO A 63 44.48 -45.76 -7.60
N ALA A 64 45.71 -45.27 -7.41
CA ALA A 64 46.29 -44.18 -8.22
C ALA A 64 46.92 -44.71 -9.52
N GLU A 65 46.45 -44.22 -10.67
CA GLU A 65 47.17 -44.27 -11.96
C GLU A 65 47.58 -42.86 -12.41
N ALA A 66 48.65 -42.79 -13.20
CA ALA A 66 49.37 -41.56 -13.54
C ALA A 66 48.59 -40.61 -14.48
N ALA A 67 48.84 -39.30 -14.31
CA ALA A 67 48.08 -38.21 -14.93
C ALA A 67 48.34 -38.02 -16.45
N PRO A 68 47.29 -37.67 -17.24
CA PRO A 68 47.39 -37.38 -18.68
C PRO A 68 47.99 -35.99 -18.99
N GLN A 69 48.55 -35.83 -20.20
CA GLN A 69 49.21 -34.59 -20.66
C GLN A 69 48.23 -33.47 -21.08
N PRO A 70 48.58 -32.18 -20.90
CA PRO A 70 47.67 -31.04 -21.08
C PRO A 70 47.38 -30.64 -22.55
N LEU A 71 46.19 -30.07 -22.82
CA LEU A 71 45.76 -29.49 -24.10
C LEU A 71 46.21 -28.03 -24.24
N GLU A 72 46.79 -27.67 -25.40
CA GLU A 72 47.32 -26.32 -25.64
C GLU A 72 46.44 -25.43 -26.55
N LYS A 73 45.66 -26.00 -27.49
CA LYS A 73 44.95 -25.25 -28.54
C LYS A 73 43.52 -25.75 -28.83
N VAL A 74 42.66 -24.90 -29.39
CA VAL A 74 41.29 -25.18 -29.87
C VAL A 74 41.06 -24.60 -31.28
N VAL A 75 40.33 -25.32 -32.14
CA VAL A 75 39.98 -24.91 -33.51
C VAL A 75 38.56 -24.32 -33.57
N LYS A 76 38.43 -23.07 -34.02
CA LYS A 76 37.14 -22.38 -34.21
C LYS A 76 36.41 -22.81 -35.49
N ARG A 77 35.11 -22.51 -35.56
CA ARG A 77 34.23 -22.87 -36.71
C ARG A 77 34.60 -22.18 -38.03
N ASP A 78 35.39 -21.10 -37.97
CA ASP A 78 35.99 -20.40 -39.13
C ASP A 78 37.35 -20.97 -39.54
N GLY A 79 37.81 -22.05 -38.89
CA GLY A 79 39.10 -22.70 -39.14
C GLY A 79 40.28 -22.11 -38.37
N ARG A 80 40.08 -21.07 -37.54
CA ARG A 80 41.16 -20.41 -36.79
C ARG A 80 41.57 -21.20 -35.53
N GLU A 81 42.86 -21.33 -35.28
CA GLU A 81 43.39 -21.88 -34.02
C GLU A 81 43.52 -20.79 -32.93
N GLU A 82 43.09 -21.10 -31.70
CA GLU A 82 43.26 -20.26 -30.52
C GLU A 82 43.80 -21.07 -29.33
N PRO A 83 44.43 -20.42 -28.33
CA PRO A 83 44.82 -21.08 -27.09
C PRO A 83 43.62 -21.70 -26.36
N PHE A 84 43.78 -22.92 -25.84
CA PHE A 84 42.72 -23.59 -25.08
C PHE A 84 42.60 -22.96 -23.68
N ASP A 85 41.55 -22.16 -23.47
CA ASP A 85 41.27 -21.52 -22.17
C ASP A 85 40.08 -22.17 -21.47
N ARG A 86 40.37 -22.86 -20.36
CA ARG A 86 39.36 -23.56 -19.54
C ARG A 86 38.39 -22.61 -18.86
N ARG A 87 38.81 -21.37 -18.57
CA ARG A 87 37.96 -20.36 -17.91
C ARG A 87 36.76 -20.00 -18.77
N LYS A 88 36.93 -20.00 -20.11
CA LYS A 88 35.83 -19.78 -21.05
C LYS A 88 34.78 -20.89 -21.01
N ILE A 89 35.19 -22.12 -20.68
CA ILE A 89 34.28 -23.26 -20.53
C ILE A 89 33.50 -23.12 -19.21
N ALA A 90 34.19 -22.85 -18.10
CA ALA A 90 33.56 -22.63 -16.80
C ALA A 90 32.55 -21.46 -16.85
N GLU A 91 32.94 -20.32 -17.43
CA GLU A 91 32.04 -19.18 -17.65
C GLU A 91 30.85 -19.54 -18.54
N GLY A 92 31.06 -20.38 -19.56
CA GLY A 92 30.00 -20.86 -20.45
C GLY A 92 28.97 -21.73 -19.73
N ILE A 93 29.44 -22.62 -18.85
CA ILE A 93 28.59 -23.50 -18.02
C ILE A 93 27.78 -22.66 -17.03
N VAL A 94 28.41 -21.74 -16.29
CA VAL A 94 27.72 -20.84 -15.35
C VAL A 94 26.64 -20.01 -16.05
N ARG A 95 26.98 -19.43 -17.21
CA ARG A 95 26.07 -18.59 -17.99
C ARG A 95 24.90 -19.37 -18.59
N ALA A 96 25.08 -20.66 -18.86
CA ALA A 96 24.04 -21.53 -19.42
C ALA A 96 23.16 -22.18 -18.34
N ALA A 97 23.72 -22.55 -17.19
CA ALA A 97 23.01 -23.24 -16.11
C ALA A 97 22.05 -22.30 -15.36
N GLY A 98 22.40 -21.01 -15.19
CA GLY A 98 21.50 -19.98 -14.67
C GLY A 98 20.89 -20.23 -13.28
N SER A 99 21.39 -21.22 -12.53
CA SER A 99 20.91 -21.61 -11.19
C SER A 99 21.88 -21.11 -10.10
N PRO A 100 21.40 -20.68 -8.92
CA PRO A 100 22.24 -20.34 -7.76
C PRO A 100 23.10 -21.51 -7.24
N ASP A 101 22.72 -22.75 -7.55
CA ASP A 101 23.38 -23.98 -7.06
C ASP A 101 24.72 -24.29 -7.77
N PHE A 102 25.06 -23.54 -8.82
CA PHE A 102 26.32 -23.71 -9.56
C PHE A 102 27.36 -22.70 -9.06
N SER A 103 28.07 -23.05 -7.99
CA SER A 103 29.21 -22.26 -7.51
C SER A 103 30.29 -22.17 -8.58
N ARG A 104 31.07 -21.08 -8.57
CA ARG A 104 32.19 -20.88 -9.50
C ARG A 104 33.21 -22.03 -9.41
N ASP A 105 33.41 -22.56 -8.21
CA ASP A 105 34.33 -23.66 -7.93
C ASP A 105 33.84 -24.99 -8.54
N LEU A 106 32.54 -25.25 -8.53
CA LEU A 106 31.94 -26.42 -9.20
C LEU A 106 32.07 -26.32 -10.72
N ALA A 107 31.87 -25.12 -11.29
CA ALA A 107 32.02 -24.88 -12.72
C ALA A 107 33.48 -25.04 -13.20
N ASP A 108 34.45 -24.59 -12.40
CA ASP A 108 35.87 -24.79 -12.68
C ASP A 108 36.26 -26.28 -12.58
N SER A 109 35.70 -27.00 -11.61
CA SER A 109 35.89 -28.45 -11.46
C SER A 109 35.35 -29.24 -12.66
N LEU A 110 34.17 -28.86 -13.16
CA LEU A 110 33.57 -29.46 -14.35
C LEU A 110 34.33 -29.07 -15.63
N ALA A 111 34.82 -27.84 -15.74
CA ALA A 111 35.69 -27.44 -16.85
C ALA A 111 37.00 -28.24 -16.87
N ASN A 112 37.54 -28.60 -15.71
CA ASN A 112 38.69 -29.51 -15.61
C ASN A 112 38.34 -30.93 -16.04
N ALA A 113 37.18 -31.45 -15.64
CA ALA A 113 36.69 -32.76 -16.10
C ALA A 113 36.49 -32.80 -17.63
N VAL A 114 35.98 -31.71 -18.23
CA VAL A 114 35.87 -31.55 -19.69
C VAL A 114 37.24 -31.54 -20.36
N ALA A 115 38.21 -30.81 -19.81
CA ALA A 115 39.57 -30.80 -20.34
C ALA A 115 40.23 -32.19 -20.29
N LEU A 116 40.06 -32.92 -19.17
CA LEU A 116 40.55 -34.29 -19.01
C LEU A 116 39.85 -35.28 -19.97
N TYR A 117 38.54 -35.15 -20.13
CA TYR A 117 37.77 -35.95 -21.09
C TYR A 117 38.27 -35.75 -22.52
N LEU A 118 38.51 -34.49 -22.92
CA LEU A 118 39.06 -34.16 -24.24
C LEU A 118 40.49 -34.68 -24.41
N GLN A 119 41.34 -34.60 -23.37
CA GLN A 119 42.70 -35.16 -23.39
C GLN A 119 42.70 -36.67 -23.63
N LYS A 120 41.87 -37.38 -22.88
CA LYS A 120 41.75 -38.84 -22.95
C LYS A 120 41.13 -39.31 -24.26
N THR A 121 40.17 -38.56 -24.81
CA THR A 121 39.44 -38.93 -26.03
C THR A 121 40.22 -38.58 -27.31
N LEU A 122 40.96 -37.47 -27.31
CA LEU A 122 41.65 -36.95 -28.51
C LEU A 122 43.16 -37.19 -28.51
N GLY A 123 43.72 -37.78 -27.45
CA GLY A 123 45.14 -38.16 -27.37
C GLY A 123 46.10 -36.98 -27.59
N GLY A 124 45.75 -35.79 -27.10
CA GLY A 124 46.57 -34.58 -27.22
C GLY A 124 46.35 -33.75 -28.51
N ARG A 125 45.44 -34.14 -29.41
CA ARG A 125 45.07 -33.33 -30.59
C ARG A 125 44.18 -32.13 -30.19
N PRO A 126 44.27 -30.98 -30.90
CA PRO A 126 43.46 -29.81 -30.59
C PRO A 126 41.96 -30.05 -30.90
N PRO A 127 41.04 -29.86 -29.93
CA PRO A 127 39.60 -30.02 -30.16
C PRO A 127 39.02 -28.88 -31.02
N THR A 128 37.95 -29.17 -31.76
CA THR A 128 37.09 -28.14 -32.37
C THR A 128 36.10 -27.56 -31.36
N VAL A 129 35.60 -26.34 -31.58
CA VAL A 129 34.59 -25.70 -30.70
C VAL A 129 33.35 -26.57 -30.50
N ASP A 130 32.91 -27.29 -31.53
CA ASP A 130 31.77 -28.20 -31.42
C ASP A 130 32.08 -29.43 -30.56
N GLN A 131 33.27 -30.01 -30.70
CA GLN A 131 33.73 -31.09 -29.82
C GLN A 131 33.89 -30.64 -28.37
N VAL A 132 34.26 -29.38 -28.12
CA VAL A 132 34.29 -28.81 -26.76
C VAL A 132 32.87 -28.75 -26.18
N HIS A 133 31.89 -28.26 -26.95
CA HIS A 133 30.51 -28.21 -26.48
C HIS A 133 29.91 -29.59 -26.25
N ASP A 134 30.16 -30.56 -27.14
CA ASP A 134 29.71 -31.94 -26.98
C ASP A 134 30.35 -32.60 -25.74
N ALA A 135 31.62 -32.29 -25.46
CA ALA A 135 32.31 -32.76 -24.25
C ALA A 135 31.72 -32.14 -22.98
N VAL A 136 31.36 -30.86 -22.98
CA VAL A 136 30.66 -30.20 -21.87
C VAL A 136 29.32 -30.89 -21.59
N GLU A 137 28.52 -31.15 -22.62
CA GLU A 137 27.23 -31.81 -22.48
C GLU A 137 27.38 -33.23 -21.89
N ARG A 138 28.32 -34.01 -22.41
CA ARG A 138 28.58 -35.38 -21.93
C ARG A 138 29.09 -35.41 -20.50
N VAL A 139 30.03 -34.53 -20.13
CA VAL A 139 30.58 -34.46 -18.78
C VAL A 139 29.51 -34.01 -17.79
N LEU A 140 28.66 -33.03 -18.14
CA LEU A 140 27.55 -32.61 -17.28
C LEU A 140 26.54 -33.75 -17.08
N ILE A 141 26.21 -34.53 -18.12
CA ILE A 141 25.34 -35.71 -17.99
C ILE A 141 26.00 -36.77 -17.09
N HIS A 142 27.27 -37.08 -17.33
CA HIS A 142 27.98 -38.15 -16.64
C HIS A 142 28.26 -37.83 -15.17
N MET A 143 28.42 -36.55 -14.83
CA MET A 143 28.56 -36.06 -13.45
C MET A 143 27.20 -35.80 -12.76
N GLY A 144 26.08 -36.23 -13.36
CA GLY A 144 24.75 -36.14 -12.75
C GLY A 144 24.07 -34.76 -12.85
N HIS A 145 24.70 -33.78 -13.50
CA HIS A 145 24.14 -32.44 -13.72
C HIS A 145 23.27 -32.38 -14.99
N ILE A 146 22.31 -33.31 -15.10
CA ILE A 146 21.40 -33.44 -16.25
C ILE A 146 20.64 -32.12 -16.54
N PRO A 147 20.11 -31.38 -15.53
CA PRO A 147 19.45 -30.10 -15.79
C PRO A 147 20.39 -29.05 -16.41
N ALA A 148 21.65 -29.00 -15.98
CA ALA A 148 22.65 -28.08 -16.51
C ALA A 148 23.09 -28.47 -17.93
N ALA A 149 23.20 -29.77 -18.21
CA ALA A 149 23.46 -30.28 -19.56
C ALA A 149 22.34 -29.91 -20.54
N LEU A 150 21.08 -30.10 -20.13
CA LEU A 150 19.91 -29.71 -20.91
C LEU A 150 19.83 -28.19 -21.10
N ALA A 151 20.14 -27.40 -20.07
CA ALA A 151 20.20 -25.94 -20.16
C ALA A 151 21.31 -25.48 -21.12
N HIS A 152 22.49 -26.11 -21.08
CA HIS A 152 23.60 -25.84 -21.99
C HIS A 152 23.26 -26.21 -23.45
N ALA A 153 22.64 -27.37 -23.69
CA ALA A 153 22.16 -27.78 -25.01
C ALA A 153 21.09 -26.81 -25.55
N ARG A 154 20.10 -26.43 -24.73
CA ARG A 154 19.06 -25.44 -25.08
C ARG A 154 19.68 -24.06 -25.36
N HIS A 155 20.69 -23.64 -24.59
CA HIS A 155 21.38 -22.37 -24.81
C HIS A 155 22.15 -22.38 -26.16
N ARG A 156 22.81 -23.50 -26.49
CA ARG A 156 23.48 -23.71 -27.79
C ARG A 156 22.49 -23.62 -28.95
N GLU A 157 21.34 -24.29 -28.83
CA GLU A 157 20.28 -24.26 -29.85
C GLU A 157 19.65 -22.86 -29.98
N ARG A 158 19.34 -22.19 -28.86
CA ARG A 158 18.87 -20.81 -28.82
C ARG A 158 19.85 -19.84 -29.50
N ARG A 159 21.15 -19.97 -29.24
CA ARG A 159 22.20 -19.15 -29.88
C ARG A 159 22.40 -19.50 -31.36
N ALA A 160 22.09 -20.72 -31.79
CA ALA A 160 22.06 -21.09 -33.20
C ALA A 160 20.85 -20.47 -33.91
N ARG A 161 19.65 -20.52 -33.30
CA ARG A 161 18.43 -19.90 -33.82
C ARG A 161 18.51 -18.37 -33.87
N VAL A 162 19.03 -17.72 -32.84
CA VAL A 162 19.24 -16.25 -32.81
C VAL A 162 20.26 -15.79 -33.87
N ARG A 163 21.24 -16.63 -34.23
CA ARG A 163 22.15 -16.36 -35.35
C ARG A 163 21.45 -16.44 -36.70
N LYS A 164 20.68 -17.51 -36.94
CA LYS A 164 19.81 -17.64 -38.14
C LYS A 164 18.84 -16.46 -38.30
N LEU A 165 18.28 -15.97 -37.19
CA LEU A 165 17.38 -14.79 -37.16
C LEU A 165 18.10 -13.45 -37.42
N ARG A 166 19.33 -13.28 -36.93
CA ARG A 166 20.17 -12.08 -37.18
C ARG A 166 20.75 -12.03 -38.60
N GLU A 167 20.95 -13.19 -39.22
CA GLU A 167 21.43 -13.33 -40.59
C GLU A 167 20.32 -13.16 -41.65
N GLY A 168 19.09 -12.80 -41.24
CA GLY A 168 17.99 -12.45 -42.14
C GLY A 168 17.22 -13.62 -42.72
N ASP A 169 17.47 -14.85 -42.27
CA ASP A 169 16.90 -16.06 -42.85
C ASP A 169 15.55 -16.45 -42.21
N PHE A 170 14.66 -15.47 -42.08
CA PHE A 170 13.29 -15.64 -41.55
C PHE A 170 12.48 -16.66 -42.35
N ARG A 171 12.80 -16.83 -43.63
CA ARG A 171 12.12 -17.76 -44.54
C ARG A 171 12.45 -19.22 -44.22
N ALA A 172 13.69 -19.51 -43.83
CA ALA A 172 14.15 -20.86 -43.47
C ALA A 172 13.59 -21.33 -42.12
N VAL A 173 13.46 -20.43 -41.13
CA VAL A 173 12.82 -20.77 -39.84
C VAL A 173 11.33 -21.03 -40.03
N MET A 174 10.67 -20.24 -40.89
CA MET A 174 9.27 -20.45 -41.25
C MET A 174 9.06 -21.69 -42.12
N SER A 175 10.04 -22.12 -42.92
CA SER A 175 9.97 -23.39 -43.65
C SER A 175 10.22 -24.58 -42.74
N GLU A 176 11.18 -24.53 -41.81
CA GLU A 176 11.43 -25.58 -40.81
C GLU A 176 10.20 -25.79 -39.89
N LEU A 177 9.53 -24.72 -39.48
CA LEU A 177 8.27 -24.81 -38.69
C LEU A 177 7.07 -25.28 -39.54
N ARG A 178 7.05 -24.99 -40.84
CA ARG A 178 6.05 -25.54 -41.79
C ARG A 178 6.32 -27.01 -42.11
N GLU A 179 7.57 -27.44 -42.18
CA GLU A 179 7.94 -28.85 -42.38
C GLU A 179 7.64 -29.67 -41.12
N ALA A 180 7.84 -29.11 -39.93
CA ALA A 180 7.41 -29.74 -38.67
C ALA A 180 5.87 -29.86 -38.56
N ARG A 181 5.10 -29.01 -39.25
CA ARG A 181 3.64 -29.12 -39.39
C ARG A 181 3.23 -30.30 -40.27
N ASP A 182 4.00 -30.58 -41.31
CA ASP A 182 3.73 -31.66 -42.26
C ASP A 182 4.21 -33.03 -41.72
N GLY A 183 4.96 -33.04 -40.62
CA GLY A 183 5.30 -34.22 -39.80
C GLY A 183 4.29 -34.55 -38.69
N ALA A 184 3.01 -34.21 -38.86
CA ALA A 184 1.96 -34.63 -37.93
C ALA A 184 1.74 -36.16 -38.02
N PRO A 185 1.53 -36.87 -36.89
CA PRO A 185 1.23 -38.31 -36.92
C PRO A 185 -0.02 -38.59 -37.75
N GLU A 186 -0.04 -39.73 -38.45
CA GLU A 186 -1.20 -40.22 -39.21
C GLU A 186 -2.43 -40.30 -38.29
N GLY A 187 -3.33 -39.31 -38.41
CA GLY A 187 -4.48 -39.12 -37.53
C GLY A 187 -4.69 -37.66 -37.13
N GLY A 188 -4.70 -36.74 -38.12
CA GLY A 188 -4.72 -35.29 -37.93
C GLY A 188 -5.69 -34.78 -36.86
N PHE A 189 -5.21 -33.84 -36.04
CA PHE A 189 -5.98 -33.24 -34.95
C PHE A 189 -7.23 -32.54 -35.49
N ASP A 190 -8.41 -32.92 -34.99
CA ASP A 190 -9.70 -32.39 -35.44
C ASP A 190 -9.96 -30.98 -34.87
N TRP A 191 -9.51 -29.97 -35.60
CA TRP A 191 -9.76 -28.56 -35.28
C TRP A 191 -11.24 -28.18 -35.35
N ALA A 192 -12.07 -28.90 -36.11
CA ALA A 192 -13.51 -28.64 -36.18
C ALA A 192 -14.24 -29.11 -34.90
N ALA A 193 -13.65 -30.03 -34.14
CA ALA A 193 -14.12 -30.43 -32.81
C ALA A 193 -13.67 -29.47 -31.69
N VAL A 194 -12.66 -28.62 -31.93
CA VAL A 194 -12.16 -27.71 -30.90
C VAL A 194 -13.19 -26.64 -30.55
N ARG A 195 -13.41 -26.45 -29.25
CA ARG A 195 -14.36 -25.48 -28.69
C ARG A 195 -13.64 -24.55 -27.72
N VAL A 196 -13.72 -23.25 -28.00
CA VAL A 196 -13.12 -22.20 -27.17
C VAL A 196 -14.21 -21.44 -26.45
N ARG A 197 -14.17 -21.42 -25.12
CA ARG A 197 -15.12 -20.69 -24.27
C ARG A 197 -14.54 -19.35 -23.84
N ASN A 198 -15.26 -18.26 -24.10
CA ASN A 198 -14.86 -16.94 -23.63
C ASN A 198 -15.24 -16.71 -22.15
N SER A 199 -14.84 -15.56 -21.60
CA SER A 199 -15.13 -15.17 -20.20
C SER A 199 -16.62 -14.99 -19.91
N GLN A 200 -17.46 -14.81 -20.93
CA GLN A 200 -18.92 -14.71 -20.81
C GLN A 200 -19.62 -16.07 -20.93
N GLY A 201 -18.87 -17.17 -21.03
CA GLY A 201 -19.40 -18.52 -21.17
C GLY A 201 -19.83 -18.89 -22.60
N VAL A 202 -19.71 -17.99 -23.57
CA VAL A 202 -20.02 -18.25 -24.98
C VAL A 202 -18.93 -19.13 -25.58
N THR A 203 -19.35 -20.20 -26.25
CA THR A 203 -18.45 -21.13 -26.91
C THR A 203 -18.40 -20.85 -28.41
N GLY A 204 -17.20 -20.68 -28.95
CA GLY A 204 -16.93 -20.49 -30.37
C GLY A 204 -16.04 -21.58 -30.94
N ALA A 205 -15.94 -21.61 -32.27
CA ALA A 205 -14.99 -22.45 -32.99
C ALA A 205 -13.55 -21.93 -32.83
N TRP A 206 -12.57 -22.81 -33.08
CA TRP A 206 -11.16 -22.44 -33.14
C TRP A 206 -10.89 -21.42 -34.25
N ASP A 207 -10.09 -20.41 -33.94
CA ASP A 207 -9.63 -19.40 -34.88
C ASP A 207 -8.30 -18.83 -34.39
N ARG A 208 -7.19 -19.25 -35.03
CA ARG A 208 -5.83 -18.81 -34.69
C ARG A 208 -5.64 -17.31 -34.88
N ASP A 209 -6.27 -16.71 -35.89
CA ASP A 209 -6.09 -15.29 -36.21
C ASP A 209 -6.46 -14.40 -35.03
N ARG A 210 -7.44 -14.84 -34.22
CA ARG A 210 -7.83 -14.14 -32.99
C ARG A 210 -6.71 -14.01 -31.98
N ILE A 211 -5.82 -15.00 -31.87
CA ILE A 211 -4.66 -14.94 -30.97
C ILE A 211 -3.67 -13.88 -31.48
N ALA A 212 -3.35 -13.91 -32.78
CA ALA A 212 -2.46 -12.95 -33.40
C ALA A 212 -3.01 -11.51 -33.32
N VAL A 213 -4.29 -11.32 -33.64
CA VAL A 213 -4.97 -10.02 -33.55
C VAL A 213 -5.00 -9.50 -32.11
N ALA A 214 -5.27 -10.36 -31.12
CA ALA A 214 -5.23 -9.97 -29.71
C ALA A 214 -3.82 -9.55 -29.27
N LEU A 215 -2.79 -10.31 -29.66
CA LEU A 215 -1.39 -9.98 -29.39
C LEU A 215 -0.99 -8.63 -29.99
N VAL A 216 -1.33 -8.37 -31.26
CA VAL A 216 -1.06 -7.09 -31.92
C VAL A 216 -1.78 -5.95 -31.20
N ARG A 217 -3.09 -6.10 -30.94
CA ARG A 217 -3.93 -5.06 -30.35
C ARG A 217 -3.52 -4.70 -28.91
N GLU A 218 -3.25 -5.70 -28.09
CA GLU A 218 -3.05 -5.52 -26.64
C GLU A 218 -1.57 -5.29 -26.28
N SER A 219 -0.64 -5.94 -26.98
CA SER A 219 0.79 -5.84 -26.66
C SER A 219 1.57 -4.96 -27.63
N GLY A 220 0.98 -4.54 -28.76
CA GLY A 220 1.66 -3.76 -29.80
C GLY A 220 2.72 -4.55 -30.56
N LEU A 221 2.66 -5.88 -30.54
CA LEU A 221 3.62 -6.76 -31.20
C LEU A 221 3.47 -6.67 -32.73
N ALA A 222 4.59 -6.78 -33.46
CA ALA A 222 4.58 -6.89 -34.90
C ALA A 222 3.75 -8.11 -35.36
N ARG A 223 2.98 -7.94 -36.43
CA ARG A 223 2.02 -8.96 -36.90
C ARG A 223 2.69 -10.30 -37.17
N GLU A 224 3.89 -10.28 -37.73
CA GLU A 224 4.67 -11.47 -38.08
C GLU A 224 5.09 -12.27 -36.84
N LEU A 225 5.49 -11.59 -35.77
CA LEU A 225 5.84 -12.22 -34.49
C LEU A 225 4.60 -12.74 -33.76
N ALA A 226 3.47 -12.02 -33.86
CA ALA A 226 2.20 -12.46 -33.31
C ALA A 226 1.67 -13.73 -34.00
N ASP A 227 1.80 -13.82 -35.33
CA ASP A 227 1.45 -15.02 -36.10
C ASP A 227 2.35 -16.21 -35.75
N LEU A 228 3.65 -15.99 -35.53
CA LEU A 228 4.59 -17.03 -35.07
C LEU A 228 4.16 -17.60 -33.70
N VAL A 229 3.92 -16.72 -32.73
CA VAL A 229 3.46 -17.11 -31.39
C VAL A 229 2.13 -17.87 -31.48
N ALA A 230 1.19 -17.39 -32.29
CA ALA A 230 -0.10 -18.04 -32.48
C ALA A 230 0.04 -19.45 -33.11
N ALA A 231 0.97 -19.64 -34.05
CA ALA A 231 1.26 -20.94 -34.65
C ALA A 231 1.90 -21.92 -33.66
N GLU A 232 2.80 -21.45 -32.80
CA GLU A 232 3.40 -22.29 -31.74
C GLU A 232 2.38 -22.71 -30.67
N VAL A 233 1.44 -21.81 -30.32
CA VAL A 233 0.31 -22.15 -29.44
C VAL A 233 -0.60 -23.19 -30.09
N GLU A 234 -0.90 -23.04 -31.39
CA GLU A 234 -1.67 -24.02 -32.18
C GLU A 234 -1.00 -25.41 -32.18
N ALA A 235 0.31 -25.46 -32.40
CA ALA A 235 1.08 -26.71 -32.36
C ALA A 235 1.06 -27.35 -30.96
N GLN A 236 1.19 -26.55 -29.89
CA GLN A 236 1.15 -27.03 -28.51
C GLN A 236 -0.23 -27.61 -28.15
N ILE A 237 -1.32 -26.98 -28.60
CA ILE A 237 -2.69 -27.45 -28.39
C ILE A 237 -2.91 -28.80 -29.06
N ALA A 238 -2.48 -28.94 -30.31
CA ALA A 238 -2.59 -30.19 -31.06
C ALA A 238 -1.78 -31.32 -30.39
N GLN A 239 -0.55 -31.02 -29.98
CA GLN A 239 0.32 -31.99 -29.30
C GLN A 239 -0.28 -32.44 -27.95
N ALA A 240 -0.92 -31.54 -27.22
CA ALA A 240 -1.55 -31.84 -25.93
C ALA A 240 -2.97 -32.46 -26.07
N GLY A 241 -3.52 -32.57 -27.28
CA GLY A 241 -4.82 -33.18 -27.52
C GLY A 241 -6.01 -32.38 -26.95
N ILE A 242 -5.88 -31.05 -26.79
CA ILE A 242 -6.88 -30.24 -26.06
C ILE A 242 -8.05 -29.84 -26.98
N GLN A 243 -9.22 -30.47 -26.79
CA GLN A 243 -10.42 -30.18 -27.59
C GLN A 243 -11.33 -29.10 -26.99
N THR A 244 -11.27 -28.87 -25.67
CA THR A 244 -12.06 -27.82 -25.02
C THR A 244 -11.16 -26.94 -24.16
N MET A 245 -11.27 -25.63 -24.35
CA MET A 245 -10.40 -24.68 -23.66
C MET A 245 -11.09 -23.35 -23.42
N THR A 246 -10.55 -22.57 -22.50
CA THR A 246 -11.01 -21.20 -22.24
C THR A 246 -10.08 -20.20 -22.90
N THR A 247 -10.58 -18.99 -23.14
CA THR A 247 -9.72 -17.87 -23.57
C THR A 247 -8.61 -17.57 -22.56
N SER A 248 -8.81 -17.88 -21.27
CA SER A 248 -7.77 -17.74 -20.24
C SER A 248 -6.61 -18.70 -20.48
N LEU A 249 -6.89 -19.98 -20.75
CA LEU A 249 -5.85 -20.97 -21.06
C LEU A 249 -5.05 -20.56 -22.31
N LEU A 250 -5.73 -20.07 -23.35
CA LEU A 250 -5.06 -19.57 -24.55
C LEU A 250 -4.09 -18.42 -24.29
N ARG A 251 -4.47 -17.51 -23.38
CA ARG A 251 -3.59 -16.40 -22.97
C ARG A 251 -2.37 -16.90 -22.20
N GLU A 252 -2.52 -17.88 -21.32
CA GLU A 252 -1.38 -18.47 -20.60
C GLU A 252 -0.41 -19.18 -21.55
N LEU A 253 -0.93 -19.93 -22.54
CA LEU A 253 -0.11 -20.57 -23.58
C LEU A 253 0.64 -19.53 -24.44
N ALA A 254 -0.06 -18.50 -24.90
CA ALA A 254 0.56 -17.41 -25.66
C ALA A 254 1.61 -16.67 -24.81
N GLY A 255 1.31 -16.38 -23.54
CA GLY A 255 2.22 -15.76 -22.59
C GLY A 255 3.50 -16.59 -22.38
N ALA A 256 3.37 -17.92 -22.25
CA ALA A 256 4.51 -18.82 -22.14
C ALA A 256 5.42 -18.72 -23.39
N LYS A 257 4.84 -18.71 -24.59
CA LYS A 257 5.59 -18.54 -25.85
C LYS A 257 6.26 -17.17 -25.96
N LEU A 258 5.59 -16.10 -25.55
CA LEU A 258 6.23 -14.77 -25.48
C LEU A 258 7.47 -14.78 -24.58
N VAL A 259 7.43 -15.47 -23.43
CA VAL A 259 8.60 -15.61 -22.54
C VAL A 259 9.71 -16.44 -23.18
N GLU A 260 9.39 -17.55 -23.85
CA GLU A 260 10.36 -18.38 -24.57
C GLU A 260 11.14 -17.56 -25.62
N HIS A 261 10.46 -16.65 -26.32
CA HIS A 261 11.05 -15.72 -27.30
C HIS A 261 11.74 -14.50 -26.69
N GLY A 262 11.75 -14.37 -25.36
CA GLY A 262 12.34 -13.22 -24.66
C GLY A 262 11.52 -11.94 -24.75
N LEU A 263 10.27 -12.01 -25.22
CA LEU A 263 9.33 -10.90 -25.38
C LEU A 263 8.61 -10.59 -24.05
N ARG A 264 9.37 -10.43 -22.96
CA ARG A 264 8.83 -10.23 -21.61
C ARG A 264 7.88 -9.03 -21.53
N GLY A 265 8.25 -7.90 -22.14
CA GLY A 265 7.38 -6.71 -22.16
C GLY A 265 6.04 -6.92 -22.88
N ALA A 266 5.99 -7.78 -23.91
CA ALA A 266 4.71 -8.13 -24.56
C ALA A 266 3.87 -9.06 -23.68
N ARG A 267 4.51 -10.00 -22.97
CA ARG A 267 3.85 -10.85 -21.97
C ARG A 267 3.29 -10.02 -20.82
N ASP A 268 4.05 -9.03 -20.34
CA ASP A 268 3.65 -8.22 -19.19
C ASP A 268 2.39 -7.40 -19.51
N ARG A 269 2.27 -6.87 -20.74
CA ARG A 269 1.04 -6.21 -21.24
C ARG A 269 -0.17 -7.13 -21.38
N GLN A 270 0.04 -8.44 -21.48
CA GLN A 270 -1.03 -9.44 -21.52
C GLN A 270 -1.29 -10.10 -20.15
N ARG A 271 -0.62 -9.63 -19.09
CA ARG A 271 -0.74 -10.20 -17.76
C ARG A 271 -2.19 -10.14 -17.28
N ARG A 272 -2.70 -11.29 -16.86
CA ARG A 272 -4.00 -11.34 -16.17
C ARG A 272 -3.83 -10.93 -14.72
N LEU A 273 -4.61 -9.95 -14.30
CA LEU A 273 -4.78 -9.61 -12.89
C LEU A 273 -5.88 -10.50 -12.30
N GLY A 274 -5.63 -11.06 -11.12
CA GLY A 274 -6.53 -12.04 -10.51
C GLY A 274 -6.15 -12.33 -9.07
N VAL A 275 -7.14 -12.69 -8.27
CA VAL A 275 -6.91 -13.34 -6.97
C VAL A 275 -6.98 -14.85 -7.20
N PRO A 276 -6.05 -15.65 -6.62
CA PRO A 276 -6.14 -17.11 -6.70
C PRO A 276 -7.51 -17.62 -6.24
N VAL A 277 -7.99 -18.71 -6.86
CA VAL A 277 -9.31 -19.28 -6.53
C VAL A 277 -9.39 -19.71 -5.06
N TYR A 278 -8.28 -20.22 -4.53
CA TYR A 278 -8.17 -20.60 -3.12
C TYR A 278 -8.41 -19.40 -2.18
N ASP A 279 -7.70 -18.30 -2.40
CA ASP A 279 -7.86 -17.07 -1.59
C ASP A 279 -9.23 -16.44 -1.79
N THR A 280 -9.73 -16.44 -3.02
CA THR A 280 -11.09 -15.97 -3.33
C THR A 280 -12.14 -16.73 -2.52
N ALA A 281 -12.04 -18.06 -2.49
CA ALA A 281 -12.95 -18.90 -1.72
C ALA A 281 -12.86 -18.61 -0.21
N ARG A 282 -11.65 -18.40 0.31
CA ARG A 282 -11.44 -18.04 1.73
C ARG A 282 -12.04 -16.68 2.07
N ILE A 283 -11.80 -15.66 1.24
CA ILE A 283 -12.35 -14.31 1.42
C ILE A 283 -13.89 -14.35 1.40
N LEU A 284 -14.50 -14.99 0.39
CA LEU A 284 -15.96 -15.07 0.26
C LEU A 284 -16.63 -15.84 1.40
N ARG A 285 -15.91 -16.79 2.01
CA ARG A 285 -16.40 -17.61 3.13
C ARG A 285 -16.06 -17.05 4.51
N GLY A 286 -15.43 -15.87 4.61
CA GLY A 286 -15.08 -15.27 5.90
C GLY A 286 -13.92 -15.95 6.62
N GLN A 287 -13.03 -16.66 5.89
CA GLN A 287 -11.93 -17.49 6.43
C GLN A 287 -10.57 -16.77 6.45
N THR A 288 -10.56 -15.46 6.22
CA THR A 288 -9.40 -14.57 6.40
C THR A 288 -9.72 -13.60 7.53
N ALA A 289 -8.70 -13.08 8.23
CA ALA A 289 -8.90 -12.16 9.34
C ALA A 289 -9.69 -10.91 8.91
N GLU A 290 -9.42 -10.42 7.70
CA GLU A 290 -10.01 -9.23 7.10
C GLU A 290 -11.46 -9.45 6.63
N SER A 291 -11.82 -10.69 6.31
CA SER A 291 -13.19 -11.07 5.92
C SER A 291 -14.05 -11.55 7.09
N MET A 292 -13.42 -11.88 8.23
CA MET A 292 -14.11 -12.41 9.40
C MET A 292 -15.06 -11.35 9.94
N HIS A 293 -16.32 -11.73 10.22
CA HIS A 293 -17.40 -10.80 10.59
C HIS A 293 -17.74 -9.72 9.54
N GLY A 294 -17.12 -9.78 8.35
CA GLY A 294 -17.44 -8.91 7.24
C GLY A 294 -18.76 -9.28 6.55
N ASN A 295 -19.32 -8.32 5.82
CA ASN A 295 -20.49 -8.52 4.96
C ASN A 295 -20.04 -8.74 3.49
N PRO A 296 -20.97 -9.02 2.55
CA PRO A 296 -20.62 -9.19 1.13
C PRO A 296 -19.96 -7.96 0.48
N GLU A 297 -20.19 -6.75 1.00
CA GLU A 297 -19.46 -5.56 0.52
C GLU A 297 -17.99 -5.59 0.95
N THR A 298 -17.69 -6.09 2.14
CA THR A 298 -16.31 -6.32 2.60
C THR A 298 -15.58 -7.32 1.71
N THR A 299 -16.20 -8.46 1.40
CA THR A 299 -15.54 -9.46 0.55
C THR A 299 -15.36 -8.98 -0.88
N GLY A 300 -16.35 -8.28 -1.45
CA GLY A 300 -16.24 -7.61 -2.74
C GLY A 300 -15.13 -6.55 -2.77
N ARG A 301 -15.00 -5.77 -1.70
CA ARG A 301 -13.93 -4.76 -1.52
C ARG A 301 -12.55 -5.39 -1.49
N LEU A 302 -12.33 -6.44 -0.68
CA LEU A 302 -11.03 -7.11 -0.57
C LEU A 302 -10.53 -7.66 -1.91
N LEU A 303 -11.43 -8.25 -2.70
CA LEU A 303 -11.10 -8.74 -4.04
C LEU A 303 -10.75 -7.59 -4.99
N ALA A 304 -11.51 -6.49 -4.95
CA ALA A 304 -11.22 -5.30 -5.75
C ALA A 304 -9.90 -4.63 -5.36
N ASP A 305 -9.62 -4.52 -4.05
CA ASP A 305 -8.41 -3.93 -3.50
C ASP A 305 -7.17 -4.74 -3.91
N ALA A 306 -7.24 -6.08 -3.88
CA ALA A 306 -6.17 -6.96 -4.35
C ALA A 306 -5.88 -6.76 -5.85
N LEU A 307 -6.92 -6.71 -6.68
CA LEU A 307 -6.78 -6.49 -8.13
C LEU A 307 -6.19 -5.13 -8.46
N LYS A 308 -6.69 -4.07 -7.81
CA LYS A 308 -6.23 -2.69 -8.03
C LYS A 308 -4.80 -2.48 -7.53
N ARG A 309 -4.40 -3.14 -6.45
CA ARG A 309 -3.01 -3.12 -5.96
C ARG A 309 -2.05 -3.69 -7.01
N GLU A 310 -2.38 -4.84 -7.57
CA GLU A 310 -1.58 -5.47 -8.64
C GLU A 310 -1.54 -4.61 -9.91
N TYR A 311 -2.68 -4.02 -10.29
CA TYR A 311 -2.73 -3.07 -11.42
C TYR A 311 -1.81 -1.87 -11.17
N ALA A 312 -1.86 -1.27 -9.98
CA ALA A 312 -1.07 -0.11 -9.65
C ALA A 312 0.43 -0.38 -9.73
N LEU A 313 0.90 -1.51 -9.18
CA LEU A 313 2.31 -1.90 -9.23
C LEU A 313 2.80 -2.28 -10.63
N ALA A 314 1.89 -2.76 -11.50
CA ALA A 314 2.25 -3.19 -12.85
C ALA A 314 2.19 -2.05 -13.89
N GLU A 315 1.18 -1.20 -13.81
CA GLU A 315 0.84 -0.25 -14.90
C GLU A 315 0.94 1.22 -14.48
N VAL A 316 0.77 1.54 -13.19
CA VAL A 316 0.78 2.94 -12.74
C VAL A 316 2.18 3.37 -12.31
N PHE A 317 2.86 2.55 -11.52
CA PHE A 317 4.17 2.87 -10.97
C PHE A 317 5.31 2.20 -11.72
N SER A 318 6.44 2.87 -11.83
CA SER A 318 7.65 2.29 -12.41
C SER A 318 8.20 1.13 -11.57
N PRO A 319 8.98 0.21 -12.15
CA PRO A 319 9.57 -0.91 -11.42
C PRO A 319 10.41 -0.47 -10.21
N GLU A 320 11.08 0.66 -10.29
CA GLU A 320 11.89 1.22 -9.19
C GLU A 320 11.01 1.66 -8.00
N VAL A 321 9.91 2.38 -8.28
CA VAL A 321 8.95 2.80 -7.25
C VAL A 321 8.21 1.60 -6.66
N ALA A 322 7.81 0.64 -7.52
CA ALA A 322 7.14 -0.58 -7.09
C ALA A 322 8.05 -1.43 -6.20
N GLU A 323 9.33 -1.59 -6.55
CA GLU A 323 10.31 -2.31 -5.73
C GLU A 323 10.53 -1.60 -4.39
N ALA A 324 10.71 -0.29 -4.36
CA ALA A 324 10.88 0.45 -3.12
C ALA A 324 9.65 0.36 -2.20
N HIS A 325 8.45 0.25 -2.77
CA HIS A 325 7.25 -0.08 -2.00
C HIS A 325 7.33 -1.50 -1.42
N LEU A 326 7.56 -2.51 -2.27
CA LEU A 326 7.57 -3.92 -1.90
C LEU A 326 8.67 -4.25 -0.89
N SER A 327 9.86 -3.70 -1.08
CA SER A 327 11.00 -3.84 -0.20
C SER A 327 10.73 -3.20 1.16
N GLY A 328 9.99 -2.09 1.23
CA GLY A 328 9.72 -1.33 2.45
C GLY A 328 10.55 -0.06 2.64
N ASP A 329 11.17 0.47 1.58
CA ASP A 329 11.88 1.76 1.63
C ASP A 329 10.89 2.94 1.70
N LEU A 330 9.74 2.76 1.04
CA LEU A 330 8.60 3.67 1.10
C LEU A 330 7.26 2.90 1.14
N HIS A 331 6.18 3.61 1.41
CA HIS A 331 4.82 3.08 1.35
C HIS A 331 3.93 3.98 0.49
N LEU A 332 3.15 3.39 -0.42
CA LEU A 332 2.29 4.09 -1.37
C LEU A 332 0.86 4.07 -0.83
N SER A 333 0.36 5.22 -0.40
CA SER A 333 -0.93 5.34 0.28
C SER A 333 -1.98 6.05 -0.59
N PRO A 334 -3.06 5.36 -1.01
CA PRO A 334 -3.32 3.92 -0.94
C PRO A 334 -3.14 3.24 -2.29
N LEU A 335 -2.24 2.27 -2.33
CA LEU A 335 -1.96 1.46 -3.51
C LEU A 335 -3.19 0.68 -4.02
N ALA A 336 -4.01 0.15 -3.12
CA ALA A 336 -5.21 -0.63 -3.46
C ALA A 336 -6.38 0.21 -4.02
N ARG A 337 -6.29 1.54 -3.94
CA ARG A 337 -7.32 2.47 -4.43
C ARG A 337 -6.68 3.56 -5.29
N VAL A 338 -5.82 3.12 -6.20
CA VAL A 338 -5.06 4.00 -7.10
C VAL A 338 -5.96 4.86 -7.99
N ASP A 339 -7.24 4.52 -8.16
CA ASP A 339 -8.24 5.30 -8.89
C ASP A 339 -8.95 6.38 -8.04
N ARG A 340 -8.56 6.54 -6.77
CA ARG A 340 -9.09 7.56 -5.85
C ARG A 340 -8.06 8.63 -5.51
N LEU A 341 -8.52 9.74 -4.97
CA LEU A 341 -7.69 10.73 -4.28
C LEU A 341 -7.44 10.28 -2.83
N PHE A 342 -6.33 10.71 -2.24
CA PHE A 342 -5.97 10.36 -0.87
C PHE A 342 -6.90 11.01 0.15
N ALA A 343 -7.01 12.34 0.11
CA ALA A 343 -7.82 13.11 1.05
C ALA A 343 -8.40 14.36 0.40
N GLY A 344 -9.49 14.88 0.98
CA GLY A 344 -10.12 16.12 0.51
C GLY A 344 -10.68 16.98 1.64
N ALA A 345 -10.65 18.28 1.44
CA ALA A 345 -11.36 19.27 2.24
C ALA A 345 -12.37 20.00 1.33
N HIS A 346 -13.63 20.00 1.74
CA HIS A 346 -14.76 20.52 0.99
C HIS A 346 -15.50 21.55 1.80
N ASP A 347 -16.02 22.58 1.15
CA ASP A 347 -16.87 23.56 1.79
C ASP A 347 -18.34 23.30 1.46
N LEU A 348 -19.25 23.75 2.34
CA LEU A 348 -20.69 23.60 2.11
C LEU A 348 -21.26 24.62 1.13
N ALA A 349 -20.54 25.68 0.77
CA ALA A 349 -21.10 26.81 0.05
C ALA A 349 -21.52 26.40 -1.37
N GLY A 350 -20.72 25.57 -2.05
CA GLY A 350 -21.07 25.04 -3.37
C GLY A 350 -22.36 24.21 -3.33
N ALA A 351 -22.46 23.29 -2.38
CA ALA A 351 -23.66 22.48 -2.16
C ALA A 351 -24.89 23.33 -1.79
N ALA A 352 -24.71 24.29 -0.88
CA ALA A 352 -25.76 25.22 -0.47
C ALA A 352 -26.26 26.10 -1.61
N ARG A 353 -25.39 26.47 -2.56
CA ARG A 353 -25.74 27.30 -3.72
C ARG A 353 -26.41 26.53 -4.85
N HIS A 354 -26.02 25.28 -5.06
CA HIS A 354 -26.40 24.51 -6.26
C HIS A 354 -27.33 23.33 -5.98
N GLY A 355 -27.63 23.04 -4.71
CA GLY A 355 -28.41 21.89 -4.30
C GLY A 355 -27.66 20.57 -4.52
N VAL A 356 -28.38 19.47 -4.70
CA VAL A 356 -27.78 18.16 -5.02
C VAL A 356 -27.76 17.97 -6.52
N ARG A 357 -26.59 17.59 -7.05
CA ARG A 357 -26.39 17.22 -8.45
C ARG A 357 -25.84 15.81 -8.57
N LEU A 358 -26.30 15.12 -9.61
CA LEU A 358 -25.79 13.80 -9.98
C LEU A 358 -24.63 13.93 -10.96
N HIS A 359 -24.05 12.77 -11.29
CA HIS A 359 -23.08 12.64 -12.36
C HIS A 359 -23.56 13.29 -13.66
N GLY A 360 -22.67 13.94 -14.42
CA GLY A 360 -23.03 14.76 -15.58
C GLY A 360 -23.66 16.12 -15.24
N GLY A 361 -23.59 16.56 -13.98
CA GLY A 361 -24.11 17.87 -13.54
C GLY A 361 -25.64 17.96 -13.48
N LEU A 362 -26.35 16.83 -13.63
CA LEU A 362 -27.81 16.77 -13.66
C LEU A 362 -28.40 17.24 -12.32
N PRO A 363 -29.27 18.26 -12.30
CA PRO A 363 -29.90 18.71 -11.07
C PRO A 363 -30.83 17.63 -10.52
N PHE A 364 -30.72 17.34 -9.22
CA PHE A 364 -31.56 16.36 -8.53
C PHE A 364 -32.42 16.99 -7.44
N ALA A 365 -31.83 17.88 -6.63
CA ALA A 365 -32.57 18.65 -5.63
C ALA A 365 -32.18 20.13 -5.72
N PRO A 366 -33.13 21.06 -5.54
CA PRO A 366 -32.83 22.49 -5.48
C PRO A 366 -32.01 22.83 -4.24
N PRO A 367 -31.38 24.02 -4.19
CA PRO A 367 -30.71 24.53 -2.98
C PRO A 367 -31.57 24.40 -1.72
N PRO A 368 -30.98 24.09 -0.55
CA PRO A 368 -31.73 23.95 0.69
C PRO A 368 -32.30 25.29 1.15
N GLU A 369 -33.52 25.28 1.73
CA GLU A 369 -34.21 26.47 2.24
C GLU A 369 -34.32 26.47 3.77
N THR A 370 -34.28 25.29 4.39
CA THR A 370 -34.41 25.11 5.84
C THR A 370 -33.19 24.38 6.41
N PRO A 371 -32.93 24.48 7.74
CA PRO A 371 -31.90 23.68 8.40
C PRO A 371 -32.01 22.18 8.10
N ASP A 372 -33.20 21.60 8.17
CA ASP A 372 -33.41 20.16 7.92
C ASP A 372 -33.02 19.76 6.49
N THR A 373 -33.40 20.58 5.50
CA THR A 373 -33.02 20.35 4.10
C THR A 373 -31.53 20.56 3.88
N LEU A 374 -30.89 21.50 4.59
CA LEU A 374 -29.44 21.67 4.55
C LEU A 374 -28.74 20.41 5.04
N LEU A 375 -29.13 19.87 6.19
CA LEU A 375 -28.54 18.65 6.75
C LEU A 375 -28.74 17.45 5.81
N ALA A 376 -29.96 17.25 5.30
CA ALA A 376 -30.25 16.15 4.38
C ALA A 376 -29.38 16.22 3.11
N GLN A 377 -29.22 17.41 2.52
CA GLN A 377 -28.40 17.59 1.33
C GLN A 377 -26.90 17.53 1.63
N TRP A 378 -26.47 18.01 2.79
CA TRP A 378 -25.09 17.89 3.25
C TRP A 378 -24.66 16.42 3.35
N LEU A 379 -25.47 15.58 4.00
CA LEU A 379 -25.22 14.15 4.09
C LEU A 379 -25.25 13.49 2.72
N LYS A 380 -26.16 13.91 1.83
CA LYS A 380 -26.21 13.36 0.48
C LYS A 380 -24.93 13.66 -0.30
N TRP A 381 -24.42 14.89 -0.23
CA TRP A 381 -23.13 15.27 -0.79
C TRP A 381 -21.98 14.47 -0.18
N HIS A 382 -22.00 14.29 1.14
CA HIS A 382 -21.01 13.47 1.83
C HIS A 382 -20.96 12.04 1.27
N SER A 383 -22.10 11.38 1.09
CA SER A 383 -22.16 10.04 0.51
C SER A 383 -21.74 9.98 -0.97
N LEU A 384 -21.99 11.03 -1.75
CA LEU A 384 -21.58 11.11 -3.16
C LEU A 384 -20.07 11.33 -3.33
N LEU A 385 -19.47 12.15 -2.48
CA LEU A 385 -18.04 12.48 -2.54
C LEU A 385 -17.16 11.42 -1.87
N GLY A 386 -17.64 10.79 -0.79
CA GLY A 386 -16.87 9.81 -0.01
C GLY A 386 -16.16 8.73 -0.85
N PRO A 387 -16.83 8.07 -1.82
CA PRO A 387 -16.20 7.04 -2.65
C PRO A 387 -15.02 7.52 -3.52
N LEU A 388 -14.84 8.84 -3.71
CA LEU A 388 -13.75 9.43 -4.48
C LEU A 388 -12.46 9.57 -3.67
N PHE A 389 -12.55 9.37 -2.35
CA PHE A 389 -11.43 9.46 -1.42
C PHE A 389 -11.13 8.11 -0.78
N SER A 390 -9.91 7.97 -0.30
CA SER A 390 -9.45 6.72 0.29
C SER A 390 -9.10 6.80 1.77
N ALA A 391 -8.62 7.95 2.26
CA ALA A 391 -8.19 8.09 3.65
C ALA A 391 -9.12 9.02 4.44
N ARG A 392 -9.48 10.18 3.87
CA ARG A 392 -10.14 11.21 4.66
C ARG A 392 -10.94 12.21 3.85
N MET A 393 -12.07 12.63 4.39
CA MET A 393 -12.88 13.70 3.82
C MET A 393 -13.31 14.68 4.92
N THR A 394 -12.99 15.96 4.72
CA THR A 394 -13.20 17.03 5.70
C THR A 394 -14.23 18.03 5.18
N TRP A 395 -15.18 18.41 6.01
CA TRP A 395 -16.05 19.56 5.77
C TRP A 395 -15.45 20.77 6.48
N ASP A 396 -14.90 21.69 5.68
CA ASP A 396 -14.17 22.86 6.15
C ASP A 396 -15.12 24.00 6.55
N GLY A 397 -14.81 24.66 7.66
CA GLY A 397 -15.65 25.70 8.26
C GLY A 397 -17.11 25.26 8.40
N ALA A 398 -17.35 24.01 8.79
CA ALA A 398 -18.67 23.39 8.76
C ALA A 398 -19.71 24.19 9.57
N ASN A 399 -19.31 24.72 10.73
CA ASN A 399 -20.16 25.57 11.54
C ASN A 399 -20.35 26.98 10.96
N LEU A 400 -19.31 27.56 10.34
CA LEU A 400 -19.38 28.89 9.73
C LEU A 400 -20.32 28.92 8.53
N LEU A 401 -20.23 27.91 7.66
CA LEU A 401 -20.99 27.85 6.41
C LEU A 401 -22.43 27.37 6.61
N ALA A 402 -22.71 26.64 7.69
CA ALA A 402 -24.08 26.32 8.09
C ALA A 402 -24.78 27.47 8.81
N ALA A 403 -24.03 28.38 9.46
CA ALA A 403 -24.57 29.44 10.31
C ALA A 403 -25.65 30.35 9.67
N PRO A 404 -25.57 30.72 8.36
CA PRO A 404 -26.62 31.52 7.71
C PRO A 404 -28.01 30.89 7.74
N PHE A 405 -28.11 29.57 7.88
CA PHE A 405 -29.37 28.83 7.97
C PHE A 405 -29.90 28.76 9.41
N LEU A 406 -29.07 29.05 10.40
CA LEU A 406 -29.31 28.74 11.81
C LEU A 406 -29.44 29.99 12.70
N GLU A 407 -29.30 31.19 12.13
CA GLU A 407 -29.26 32.47 12.86
C GLU A 407 -30.44 32.65 13.82
N ASN A 408 -31.65 32.31 13.36
CA ASN A 408 -32.89 32.52 14.10
C ASN A 408 -33.31 31.32 14.98
N LEU A 409 -32.50 30.27 15.08
CA LEU A 409 -32.85 29.09 15.87
C LEU A 409 -32.74 29.36 17.38
N SER A 410 -33.67 28.79 18.14
CA SER A 410 -33.57 28.73 19.60
C SER A 410 -32.39 27.84 20.04
N ASN A 411 -31.97 27.92 21.30
CA ASN A 411 -30.92 27.02 21.81
C ASN A 411 -31.35 25.55 21.75
N ALA A 412 -32.64 25.26 21.95
CA ALA A 412 -33.18 23.90 21.85
C ALA A 412 -33.12 23.38 20.42
N ASP A 413 -33.51 24.20 19.45
CA ASP A 413 -33.48 23.81 18.02
C ASP A 413 -32.05 23.67 17.50
N MET A 414 -31.13 24.54 17.94
CA MET A 414 -29.70 24.44 17.64
C MET A 414 -29.10 23.13 18.17
N ALA A 415 -29.42 22.76 19.42
CA ALA A 415 -28.97 21.51 20.02
C ALA A 415 -29.56 20.29 19.29
N GLN A 416 -30.82 20.36 18.86
CA GLN A 416 -31.45 19.32 18.08
C GLN A 416 -30.80 19.17 16.69
N PHE A 417 -30.51 20.28 16.00
CA PHE A 417 -29.81 20.26 14.72
C PHE A 417 -28.40 19.65 14.85
N ALA A 418 -27.65 20.04 15.90
CA ALA A 418 -26.35 19.46 16.20
C ALA A 418 -26.45 17.95 16.47
N ARG A 419 -27.47 17.51 17.23
CA ARG A 419 -27.74 16.10 17.52
C ARG A 419 -28.00 15.29 16.26
N MET A 420 -28.89 15.79 15.40
CA MET A 420 -29.18 15.16 14.11
C MET A 420 -27.92 15.08 13.24
N THR A 421 -27.12 16.15 13.20
CA THR A 421 -25.87 16.18 12.44
C THR A 421 -24.89 15.09 12.92
N VAL A 422 -24.64 15.01 14.23
CA VAL A 422 -23.74 14.00 14.81
C VAL A 422 -24.24 12.59 14.55
N TYR A 423 -25.52 12.32 14.80
CA TYR A 423 -26.09 10.98 14.65
C TYR A 423 -26.08 10.50 13.20
N GLU A 424 -26.42 11.37 12.25
CA GLU A 424 -26.40 11.00 10.84
C GLU A 424 -24.98 10.66 10.34
N PHE A 425 -23.97 11.45 10.73
CA PHE A 425 -22.58 11.11 10.41
C PHE A 425 -22.12 9.81 11.10
N ALA A 426 -22.52 9.59 12.36
CA ALA A 426 -22.22 8.35 13.08
C ALA A 426 -22.89 7.13 12.43
N TYR A 427 -24.16 7.23 12.05
CA TYR A 427 -24.89 6.17 11.34
C TYR A 427 -24.30 5.90 9.94
N HIS A 428 -23.88 6.95 9.25
CA HIS A 428 -23.19 6.82 7.98
C HIS A 428 -21.81 6.15 8.14
N ALA A 429 -21.11 6.35 9.25
CA ALA A 429 -19.87 5.62 9.54
C ALA A 429 -20.13 4.14 9.83
N LEU A 430 -21.18 3.81 10.60
CA LEU A 430 -21.54 2.41 10.92
C LEU A 430 -21.93 1.58 9.70
N THR A 431 -22.52 2.22 8.68
CA THR A 431 -23.02 1.53 7.48
C THR A 431 -21.97 1.41 6.38
N ARG A 432 -20.82 2.09 6.52
CA ARG A 432 -19.68 1.95 5.61
C ARG A 432 -18.70 0.91 6.14
N GLY A 433 -17.98 0.24 5.23
CA GLY A 433 -16.89 -0.66 5.63
C GLY A 433 -15.78 0.09 6.38
N ALA A 434 -15.05 -0.63 7.25
CA ALA A 434 -14.00 -0.07 8.13
C ALA A 434 -12.95 0.80 7.42
N ASP A 435 -12.69 0.53 6.14
CA ASP A 435 -11.68 1.22 5.33
C ASP A 435 -12.25 2.40 4.53
N ALA A 436 -13.44 2.90 4.87
CA ALA A 436 -14.01 4.08 4.24
C ALA A 436 -13.25 5.34 4.70
N PRO A 437 -13.20 6.42 3.88
CA PRO A 437 -12.47 7.61 4.29
C PRO A 437 -13.09 8.19 5.57
N GLN A 438 -12.24 8.51 6.54
CA GLN A 438 -12.68 9.08 7.81
C GLN A 438 -13.32 10.44 7.58
N THR A 439 -14.52 10.63 8.13
CA THR A 439 -15.25 11.89 8.06
C THR A 439 -14.72 12.85 9.10
N ARG A 440 -14.45 14.09 8.68
CA ARG A 440 -14.06 15.17 9.58
C ARG A 440 -14.94 16.40 9.43
N LEU A 441 -15.24 17.03 10.55
CA LEU A 441 -15.87 18.35 10.59
C LEU A 441 -14.84 19.34 11.14
N ARG A 442 -14.40 20.30 10.33
CA ARG A 442 -13.54 21.38 10.81
C ARG A 442 -14.40 22.52 11.32
N LEU A 443 -14.20 22.86 12.59
CA LEU A 443 -14.90 23.93 13.29
C LEU A 443 -13.96 25.11 13.50
N CYS A 444 -14.45 26.29 13.17
CA CYS A 444 -13.70 27.54 13.32
C CYS A 444 -14.39 28.43 14.36
N TRP A 445 -13.61 28.96 15.31
CA TRP A 445 -14.10 29.91 16.31
C TRP A 445 -14.18 31.36 15.78
N SER A 446 -13.22 31.70 14.93
CA SER A 446 -13.09 32.97 14.23
C SER A 446 -13.20 32.74 12.73
N THR A 447 -13.30 33.82 11.95
CA THR A 447 -13.28 33.74 10.50
C THR A 447 -11.83 33.57 10.04
N PRO A 448 -11.48 32.48 9.31
CA PRO A 448 -10.15 32.33 8.76
C PRO A 448 -9.76 33.53 7.90
N PRO A 449 -8.49 33.98 7.91
CA PRO A 449 -8.06 35.16 7.15
C PRO A 449 -8.43 35.11 5.66
N ALA A 450 -8.34 33.92 5.04
CA ALA A 450 -8.68 33.70 3.64
C ALA A 450 -10.18 33.91 3.32
N TRP A 451 -11.06 33.91 4.32
CA TRP A 451 -12.52 34.00 4.15
C TRP A 451 -13.09 35.33 4.67
N LYS A 452 -12.23 36.28 5.05
CA LYS A 452 -12.65 37.56 5.63
C LYS A 452 -13.65 38.31 4.74
N ASP A 453 -13.40 38.32 3.43
CA ASP A 453 -14.22 39.01 2.43
C ASP A 453 -15.16 38.06 1.67
N ARG A 454 -15.22 36.78 2.10
CA ARG A 454 -16.09 35.78 1.47
C ARG A 454 -17.55 36.05 1.86
N GLU A 455 -18.41 36.22 0.86
CA GLU A 455 -19.84 36.39 1.06
C GLU A 455 -20.52 35.08 1.47
N ALA A 456 -21.47 35.14 2.39
CA ALA A 456 -22.18 33.96 2.88
C ALA A 456 -23.29 33.50 1.92
N VAL A 457 -23.50 32.18 1.84
CA VAL A 457 -24.63 31.58 1.12
C VAL A 457 -25.71 31.23 2.13
N GLY A 458 -26.92 31.75 1.92
CA GLY A 458 -28.08 31.49 2.76
C GLY A 458 -29.13 30.59 2.10
N PRO A 459 -30.31 30.48 2.73
CA PRO A 459 -31.46 29.74 2.22
C PRO A 459 -31.80 29.99 0.75
N GLY A 460 -32.12 28.92 0.03
CA GLY A 460 -32.45 28.96 -1.40
C GLY A 460 -31.24 29.21 -2.31
N GLY A 461 -30.02 29.06 -1.78
CA GLY A 461 -28.78 29.23 -2.54
C GLY A 461 -28.44 30.67 -2.90
N LYS A 462 -29.03 31.64 -2.19
CA LYS A 462 -28.82 33.08 -2.43
C LYS A 462 -27.64 33.58 -1.60
N LEU A 463 -26.84 34.44 -2.20
CA LEU A 463 -25.85 35.21 -1.46
C LEU A 463 -26.57 36.19 -0.52
N THR A 464 -26.08 36.33 0.71
CA THR A 464 -26.76 37.11 1.75
C THR A 464 -26.47 38.60 1.70
N GLY A 465 -25.53 39.06 0.85
CA GLY A 465 -25.02 40.42 0.83
C GLY A 465 -23.96 40.70 1.91
N GLU A 466 -23.64 39.72 2.74
CA GLU A 466 -22.89 39.90 3.98
C GLU A 466 -21.73 38.91 4.08
N PRO A 467 -20.59 39.31 4.68
CA PRO A 467 -19.46 38.42 4.86
C PRO A 467 -19.80 37.27 5.81
N VAL A 468 -19.17 36.11 5.63
CA VAL A 468 -19.34 34.93 6.50
C VAL A 468 -19.13 35.27 7.98
N GLY A 469 -18.22 36.22 8.28
CA GLY A 469 -17.96 36.70 9.64
C GLY A 469 -19.17 37.31 10.37
N LYS A 470 -20.19 37.80 9.66
CA LYS A 470 -21.44 38.30 10.27
C LYS A 470 -22.15 37.22 11.09
N TYR A 471 -22.07 35.97 10.65
CA TYR A 471 -22.80 34.84 11.22
C TYR A 471 -22.04 34.13 12.35
N LEU A 472 -20.91 34.68 12.81
CA LEU A 472 -20.10 34.12 13.90
C LEU A 472 -20.90 33.77 15.18
N PRO A 473 -21.87 34.57 15.65
CA PRO A 473 -22.65 34.21 16.84
C PRO A 473 -23.39 32.87 16.68
N ALA A 474 -24.02 32.64 15.53
CA ALA A 474 -24.70 31.37 15.23
C ALA A 474 -23.70 30.22 15.01
N ALA A 475 -22.58 30.49 14.33
CA ALA A 475 -21.52 29.51 14.11
C ALA A 475 -20.87 29.00 15.41
N ARG A 476 -20.68 29.89 16.40
CA ARG A 476 -20.13 29.53 17.71
C ARG A 476 -21.10 28.70 18.52
N ARG A 477 -22.39 29.07 18.53
CA ARG A 477 -23.47 28.28 19.14
C ARG A 477 -23.53 26.87 18.56
N LEU A 478 -23.42 26.73 17.23
CA LEU A 478 -23.40 25.42 16.57
C LEU A 478 -22.14 24.62 16.93
N ALA A 479 -20.95 25.23 16.94
CA ALA A 479 -19.71 24.54 17.30
C ALA A 479 -19.75 23.98 18.73
N ALA A 480 -20.19 24.81 19.69
CA ALA A 480 -20.38 24.37 21.08
C ALA A 480 -21.39 23.22 21.17
N ALA A 481 -22.54 23.34 20.50
CA ALA A 481 -23.58 22.30 20.50
C ALA A 481 -23.10 20.97 19.90
N LEU A 482 -22.34 20.98 18.80
CA LEU A 482 -21.77 19.78 18.19
C LEU A 482 -20.80 19.07 19.14
N LEU A 483 -19.91 19.83 19.78
CA LEU A 483 -18.95 19.31 20.75
C LEU A 483 -19.65 18.73 21.98
N THR A 484 -20.67 19.41 22.50
CA THR A 484 -21.48 18.93 23.64
C THR A 484 -22.16 17.61 23.31
N VAL A 485 -22.85 17.49 22.17
CA VAL A 485 -23.50 16.24 21.76
C VAL A 485 -22.49 15.10 21.63
N LEU A 486 -21.32 15.37 21.04
CA LEU A 486 -20.27 14.36 20.93
C LEU A 486 -19.71 13.94 22.29
N ALA A 487 -19.56 14.89 23.23
CA ALA A 487 -19.09 14.61 24.59
C ALA A 487 -20.13 13.81 25.41
N GLU A 488 -21.42 14.06 25.20
CA GLU A 488 -22.52 13.27 25.77
C GLU A 488 -22.52 11.81 25.28
N GLY A 489 -22.02 11.56 24.06
CA GLY A 489 -21.79 10.22 23.50
C GLY A 489 -23.05 9.45 23.10
N GLY A 490 -22.87 8.15 22.82
CA GLY A 490 -23.95 7.19 22.53
C GLY A 490 -24.49 6.51 23.80
N ARG A 491 -25.44 5.55 23.64
CA ARG A 491 -25.89 4.69 24.76
C ARG A 491 -24.68 4.07 25.48
N ASP A 492 -24.72 4.02 26.80
CA ASP A 492 -23.69 3.43 27.67
C ASP A 492 -22.33 4.16 27.69
N ALA A 493 -22.31 5.46 27.34
CA ALA A 493 -21.14 6.35 27.42
C ALA A 493 -19.95 5.97 26.51
N LEU A 494 -20.19 5.16 25.47
CA LEU A 494 -19.19 4.93 24.43
C LEU A 494 -19.14 6.12 23.47
N PRO A 495 -17.95 6.69 23.18
CA PRO A 495 -17.81 7.81 22.26
C PRO A 495 -18.10 7.38 20.82
N PHE A 496 -18.69 8.28 20.03
CA PHE A 496 -18.81 8.06 18.59
C PHE A 496 -17.43 8.10 17.93
N ALA A 497 -17.14 7.11 17.08
CA ALA A 497 -15.87 7.05 16.32
C ALA A 497 -15.80 8.11 15.22
N GLU A 498 -16.94 8.47 14.64
CA GLU A 498 -17.11 9.52 13.64
C GLU A 498 -18.41 10.30 13.89
N PRO A 499 -18.50 11.58 13.49
CA PRO A 499 -17.46 12.34 12.80
C PRO A 499 -16.32 12.76 13.73
N VAL A 500 -15.09 12.79 13.20
CA VAL A 500 -13.95 13.38 13.93
C VAL A 500 -14.04 14.89 13.83
N VAL A 501 -13.92 15.59 14.96
CA VAL A 501 -13.96 17.06 14.97
C VAL A 501 -12.56 17.63 15.01
N GLU A 502 -12.26 18.52 14.05
CA GLU A 502 -11.04 19.33 14.05
C GLU A 502 -11.40 20.76 14.48
N VAL A 503 -10.97 21.19 15.66
CA VAL A 503 -11.23 22.54 16.16
C VAL A 503 -10.02 23.41 15.93
N VAL A 504 -10.16 24.47 15.13
CA VAL A 504 -9.10 25.46 14.91
C VAL A 504 -9.10 26.47 16.04
N LEU A 505 -7.97 26.59 16.73
CA LEU A 505 -7.73 27.44 17.88
C LEU A 505 -6.74 28.54 17.52
N ASP A 506 -7.17 29.78 17.68
CA ASP A 506 -6.34 30.98 17.55
C ASP A 506 -6.19 31.67 18.93
N GLU A 507 -5.44 32.78 18.99
CA GLU A 507 -5.29 33.53 20.24
C GLU A 507 -6.63 34.09 20.76
N THR A 508 -7.61 34.35 19.88
CA THR A 508 -8.91 34.92 20.28
C THR A 508 -9.72 33.96 21.16
N VAL A 509 -9.56 32.64 20.97
CA VAL A 509 -10.14 31.62 21.84
C VAL A 509 -9.61 31.70 23.27
N PHE A 510 -8.36 32.12 23.45
CA PHE A 510 -7.73 32.21 24.78
C PHE A 510 -7.79 33.61 25.41
N ALA A 511 -8.20 34.63 24.63
CA ALA A 511 -8.20 36.03 25.06
C ALA A 511 -9.51 36.47 25.73
N ASP A 512 -10.65 35.86 25.39
CA ASP A 512 -11.98 36.24 25.86
C ASP A 512 -12.58 35.15 26.79
N GLU A 513 -13.31 35.55 27.83
CA GLU A 513 -14.10 34.63 28.67
C GLU A 513 -15.09 33.82 27.82
N ARG A 514 -15.58 34.40 26.71
CA ARG A 514 -16.43 33.69 25.74
C ARG A 514 -15.74 32.48 25.10
N GLY A 515 -14.41 32.47 25.05
CA GLY A 515 -13.66 31.32 24.57
C GLY A 515 -13.94 30.03 25.36
N MET A 516 -14.35 30.16 26.63
CA MET A 516 -14.77 29.03 27.46
C MET A 516 -16.04 28.34 26.95
N GLU A 517 -16.89 29.02 26.18
CA GLU A 517 -18.07 28.42 25.54
C GLU A 517 -17.68 27.34 24.51
N LEU A 518 -16.47 27.43 23.93
CA LEU A 518 -15.90 26.40 23.05
C LEU A 518 -14.98 25.45 23.82
N LEU A 519 -14.07 26.01 24.63
CA LEU A 519 -13.03 25.24 25.31
C LEU A 519 -13.61 24.25 26.32
N GLY A 520 -14.70 24.59 27.01
CA GLY A 520 -15.38 23.67 27.94
C GLY A 520 -15.88 22.40 27.27
N PRO A 521 -16.78 22.49 26.25
CA PRO A 521 -17.23 21.33 25.48
C PRO A 521 -16.09 20.58 24.78
N LEU A 522 -15.10 21.28 24.23
CA LEU A 522 -13.91 20.66 23.61
C LEU A 522 -13.14 19.81 24.63
N ALA A 523 -12.89 20.35 25.82
CA ALA A 523 -12.17 19.66 26.88
C ALA A 523 -12.98 18.46 27.42
N ALA A 524 -14.29 18.60 27.55
CA ALA A 524 -15.18 17.49 27.90
C ALA A 524 -15.08 16.35 26.88
N LEU A 525 -15.14 16.66 25.58
CA LEU A 525 -14.98 15.66 24.51
C LEU A 525 -13.58 15.02 24.48
N ALA A 526 -12.53 15.81 24.72
CA ALA A 526 -11.17 15.28 24.82
C ALA A 526 -11.04 14.31 26.00
N GLY A 527 -11.65 14.64 27.15
CA GLY A 527 -11.64 13.80 28.36
C GLY A 527 -12.35 12.45 28.22
N THR A 528 -13.25 12.29 27.24
CA THR A 528 -13.88 10.98 26.95
C THR A 528 -13.02 10.07 26.07
N GLY A 529 -11.85 10.54 25.59
CA GLY A 529 -11.10 9.86 24.53
C GLY A 529 -11.80 9.95 23.18
N GLY A 530 -12.72 10.90 23.01
CA GLY A 530 -13.52 11.07 21.81
C GLY A 530 -12.70 11.48 20.58
N ALA A 531 -13.31 11.37 19.41
CA ALA A 531 -12.67 11.66 18.13
C ALA A 531 -12.46 13.17 17.90
N VAL A 532 -11.53 13.78 18.62
CA VAL A 532 -11.27 15.23 18.56
C VAL A 532 -9.79 15.57 18.35
N ARG A 533 -9.56 16.61 17.54
CA ARG A 533 -8.24 17.18 17.27
C ARG A 533 -8.30 18.69 17.46
N ALA A 534 -7.38 19.23 18.25
CA ALA A 534 -7.18 20.66 18.39
C ALA A 534 -6.07 21.10 17.43
N LEU A 535 -6.37 21.98 16.49
CA LEU A 535 -5.41 22.53 15.53
C LEU A 535 -5.07 23.96 15.93
N PHE A 536 -3.80 24.35 15.88
CA PHE A 536 -3.37 25.69 16.25
C PHE A 536 -3.12 26.54 15.01
N ASP A 537 -3.73 27.73 14.94
CA ASP A 537 -3.62 28.65 13.80
C ASP A 537 -2.24 29.32 13.74
N ARG A 538 -1.26 28.56 13.23
CA ARG A 538 0.17 28.93 13.21
C ARG A 538 0.88 28.53 11.94
N ASN A 539 0.24 27.72 11.10
CA ASN A 539 0.79 27.32 9.83
C ASN A 539 0.09 28.09 8.69
N PRO A 540 0.67 29.21 8.24
CA PRO A 540 0.10 29.97 7.12
C PRO A 540 0.08 29.18 5.80
N ASN A 541 0.85 28.09 5.69
CA ASN A 541 0.87 27.23 4.50
C ASN A 541 -0.22 26.14 4.51
N ALA A 542 -0.81 25.83 5.67
CA ALA A 542 -1.80 24.75 5.79
C ALA A 542 -3.16 25.11 5.17
N ASP A 543 -3.55 26.39 5.18
CA ASP A 543 -4.93 26.84 4.89
C ASP A 543 -5.03 27.87 3.74
N ALA A 544 -3.98 28.06 2.92
CA ALA A 544 -3.99 29.09 1.87
C ALA A 544 -4.74 28.71 0.57
N ARG A 545 -5.32 27.50 0.45
CA ARG A 545 -6.14 27.13 -0.72
C ARG A 545 -7.49 26.54 -0.29
N PRO A 546 -8.62 27.17 -0.66
CA PRO A 546 -9.92 26.49 -0.68
C PRO A 546 -9.80 25.20 -1.51
N GLY A 547 -10.21 24.06 -0.96
CA GLY A 547 -10.19 22.77 -1.68
C GLY A 547 -8.89 21.99 -1.61
N GLY A 548 -8.28 21.83 -0.42
CA GLY A 548 -7.03 21.10 -0.14
C GLY A 548 -7.02 19.60 -0.48
N LEU A 549 -7.30 19.26 -1.74
CA LEU A 549 -7.29 17.92 -2.29
C LEU A 549 -5.86 17.38 -2.32
N ARG A 550 -5.71 16.16 -1.83
CA ARG A 550 -4.45 15.41 -1.82
C ARG A 550 -4.64 14.19 -2.67
N ALA A 551 -3.86 14.06 -3.74
CA ALA A 551 -3.98 12.94 -4.66
C ALA A 551 -3.37 11.65 -4.10
N GLN A 552 -2.28 11.78 -3.34
CA GLN A 552 -1.51 10.65 -2.83
C GLN A 552 -0.70 11.07 -1.61
N ARG A 553 -0.43 10.10 -0.74
CA ARG A 553 0.63 10.16 0.25
C ARG A 553 1.67 9.07 -0.04
N VAL A 554 2.96 9.43 0.06
CA VAL A 554 4.07 8.47 0.07
C VAL A 554 4.78 8.59 1.41
N THR A 555 4.81 7.52 2.19
CA THR A 555 5.43 7.50 3.52
C THR A 555 6.81 6.87 3.46
N LEU A 556 7.83 7.55 4.00
CA LEU A 556 9.22 7.08 4.02
C LEU A 556 9.54 6.33 5.32
N ASN A 557 10.29 5.23 5.21
CA ASN A 557 10.75 4.45 6.36
C ASN A 557 12.02 5.06 6.97
N LEU A 558 11.87 5.91 7.99
CA LEU A 558 13.02 6.56 8.64
C LEU A 558 13.96 5.57 9.35
N PRO A 559 13.47 4.57 10.12
CA PRO A 559 14.33 3.57 10.74
C PRO A 559 15.26 2.87 9.74
N ARG A 560 14.72 2.37 8.62
CA ARG A 560 15.54 1.75 7.57
C ARG A 560 16.54 2.71 6.97
N ALA A 561 16.14 3.95 6.69
CA ALA A 561 17.05 4.97 6.18
C ALA A 561 18.24 5.20 7.14
N ALA A 562 18.01 5.15 8.45
CA ALA A 562 19.06 5.23 9.46
C ALA A 562 19.96 3.98 9.49
N PHE A 563 19.38 2.78 9.42
CA PHE A 563 20.16 1.52 9.36
C PHE A 563 21.14 1.50 8.19
N ALA A 564 20.72 2.01 7.03
CA ALA A 564 21.56 2.07 5.83
C ALA A 564 22.60 3.22 5.86
N ALA A 565 22.38 4.24 6.68
CA ALA A 565 23.16 5.47 6.67
C ALA A 565 24.40 5.46 7.58
N GLY A 566 24.30 4.83 8.75
CA GLY A 566 25.37 4.75 9.76
C GLY A 566 25.85 6.10 10.35
N SER A 567 25.29 7.23 9.90
CA SER A 567 25.60 8.59 10.35
C SER A 567 24.50 9.56 9.93
N PHE A 568 24.43 10.72 10.58
CA PHE A 568 23.48 11.77 10.22
C PHE A 568 23.68 12.28 8.78
N GLY A 569 24.93 12.42 8.33
CA GLY A 569 25.24 12.85 6.96
C GLY A 569 24.76 11.83 5.91
N GLY A 570 24.97 10.53 6.19
CA GLY A 570 24.45 9.45 5.36
C GLY A 570 22.93 9.44 5.30
N LEU A 571 22.26 9.73 6.42
CA LEU A 571 20.80 9.76 6.49
C LEU A 571 20.25 10.90 5.64
N CYS A 572 20.82 12.10 5.72
CA CYS A 572 20.43 13.22 4.89
C CYS A 572 20.51 12.89 3.39
N ALA A 573 21.59 12.24 2.95
CA ALA A 573 21.74 11.80 1.56
C ALA A 573 20.75 10.68 1.19
N GLY A 574 20.42 9.80 2.13
CA GLY A 574 19.40 8.77 1.97
C GLY A 574 18.00 9.37 1.81
N LEU A 575 17.65 10.35 2.64
CA LEU A 575 16.39 11.09 2.57
C LEU A 575 16.23 11.80 1.23
N ASP A 576 17.28 12.44 0.70
CA ASP A 576 17.19 13.07 -0.62
C ASP A 576 16.84 12.07 -1.72
N ARG A 577 17.44 10.87 -1.67
CA ARG A 577 17.15 9.79 -2.63
C ARG A 577 15.71 9.31 -2.48
N LEU A 578 15.25 9.07 -1.25
CA LEU A 578 13.89 8.62 -0.97
C LEU A 578 12.84 9.67 -1.36
N VAL A 579 13.07 10.95 -1.08
CA VAL A 579 12.18 12.06 -1.47
C VAL A 579 12.13 12.21 -2.98
N LYS A 580 13.26 12.04 -3.68
CA LYS A 580 13.28 12.00 -5.15
C LYS A 580 12.43 10.86 -5.70
N LEU A 581 12.54 9.67 -5.11
CA LEU A 581 11.74 8.50 -5.52
C LEU A 581 10.24 8.69 -5.21
N ALA A 582 9.92 9.29 -4.06
CA ALA A 582 8.54 9.66 -3.72
C ALA A 582 7.98 10.71 -4.71
N ALA A 583 8.78 11.70 -5.10
CA ALA A 583 8.39 12.68 -6.12
C ALA A 583 8.14 12.01 -7.48
N GLN A 584 8.95 11.03 -7.87
CA GLN A 584 8.70 10.22 -9.06
C GLN A 584 7.37 9.44 -8.97
N ALA A 585 7.11 8.78 -7.84
CA ALA A 585 5.83 8.10 -7.62
C ALA A 585 4.64 9.07 -7.75
N HIS A 586 4.79 10.29 -7.26
CA HIS A 586 3.78 11.34 -7.38
C HIS A 586 3.58 11.83 -8.82
N VAL A 587 4.64 11.96 -9.61
CA VAL A 587 4.55 12.28 -11.05
C VAL A 587 3.75 11.20 -11.79
N GLU A 588 4.09 9.93 -11.52
CA GLU A 588 3.42 8.76 -12.13
C GLU A 588 1.94 8.71 -11.75
N LYS A 589 1.62 8.91 -10.47
CA LYS A 589 0.25 9.00 -9.97
C LYS A 589 -0.51 10.20 -10.55
N ARG A 590 0.14 11.37 -10.65
CA ARG A 590 -0.47 12.58 -11.23
C ARG A 590 -0.91 12.32 -12.66
N ARG A 591 -0.03 11.74 -13.49
CA ARG A 591 -0.36 11.37 -14.87
C ARG A 591 -1.56 10.42 -14.92
N PHE A 592 -1.58 9.39 -14.08
CA PHE A 592 -2.72 8.48 -14.04
C PHE A 592 -4.02 9.21 -13.63
N THR A 593 -3.97 10.11 -12.66
CA THR A 593 -5.12 10.93 -12.27
C THR A 593 -5.56 11.89 -13.39
N GLU A 594 -4.62 12.46 -14.16
CA GLU A 594 -4.93 13.24 -15.36
C GLU A 594 -5.73 12.41 -16.36
N GLU A 595 -5.29 11.17 -16.65
CA GLU A 595 -5.99 10.25 -17.54
C GLU A 595 -7.44 9.95 -17.07
N LEU A 596 -7.66 9.85 -15.75
CA LEU A 596 -9.01 9.67 -15.18
C LEU A 596 -9.88 10.93 -15.29
N LEU A 597 -9.28 12.11 -15.21
CA LEU A 597 -9.96 13.41 -15.32
C LEU A 597 -10.27 13.81 -16.77
N VAL A 598 -9.54 13.29 -17.76
CA VAL A 598 -9.77 13.56 -19.20
C VAL A 598 -11.19 13.19 -19.64
N ALA A 599 -11.77 12.13 -19.05
CA ALA A 599 -13.15 11.74 -19.32
C ALA A 599 -14.19 12.75 -18.78
N GLY A 600 -13.75 13.78 -18.05
CA GLY A 600 -14.58 14.84 -17.51
C GLY A 600 -15.70 14.30 -16.64
N ASP A 601 -16.90 14.82 -16.85
CA ASP A 601 -18.11 14.45 -16.14
C ASP A 601 -18.60 13.01 -16.39
N ARG A 602 -18.00 12.27 -17.34
CA ARG A 602 -18.28 10.85 -17.64
C ARG A 602 -17.28 9.88 -17.00
N GLY A 603 -16.19 10.42 -16.45
CA GLY A 603 -15.12 9.65 -15.83
C GLY A 603 -15.44 9.23 -14.40
N PRO A 604 -14.69 8.30 -13.80
CA PRO A 604 -14.90 7.87 -12.42
C PRO A 604 -14.74 9.01 -11.40
N LEU A 605 -14.02 10.08 -11.74
CA LEU A 605 -13.85 11.29 -10.93
C LEU A 605 -14.77 12.45 -11.35
N GLY A 606 -15.79 12.18 -12.18
CA GLY A 606 -16.59 13.24 -12.84
C GLY A 606 -17.32 14.18 -11.90
N LEU A 607 -17.61 13.80 -10.65
CA LEU A 607 -18.19 14.69 -9.64
C LEU A 607 -17.22 15.82 -9.21
N LEU A 608 -15.91 15.59 -9.28
CA LEU A 608 -14.87 16.58 -8.99
C LEU A 608 -14.46 17.37 -10.24
N ALA A 609 -14.64 16.77 -11.42
CA ALA A 609 -14.29 17.39 -12.70
C ALA A 609 -15.33 18.41 -13.20
N GLY A 610 -16.36 18.72 -12.43
CA GLY A 610 -17.43 19.65 -12.80
C GLY A 610 -17.42 20.94 -11.98
N GLU A 611 -17.87 22.04 -12.60
CA GLU A 611 -17.86 23.40 -12.01
C GLU A 611 -18.93 23.63 -10.91
N TRP A 612 -19.76 22.62 -10.64
CA TRP A 612 -20.94 22.76 -9.78
C TRP A 612 -20.68 22.61 -8.27
N LEU A 613 -19.45 22.27 -7.86
CA LEU A 613 -19.04 22.33 -6.46
C LEU A 613 -18.71 23.77 -6.00
N GLY A 614 -19.04 24.78 -6.80
CA GLY A 614 -18.83 26.19 -6.46
C GLY A 614 -17.41 26.70 -6.77
N GLY A 615 -16.63 25.95 -7.55
CA GLY A 615 -15.28 26.28 -8.02
C GLY A 615 -15.00 25.72 -9.41
N ASP A 616 -13.83 26.00 -9.97
CA ASP A 616 -13.42 25.50 -11.29
C ASP A 616 -13.35 23.97 -11.33
N ALA A 617 -13.53 23.40 -12.52
CA ALA A 617 -13.33 21.97 -12.75
C ALA A 617 -11.93 21.53 -12.28
N LEU A 618 -11.88 20.49 -11.43
CA LEU A 618 -10.62 20.00 -10.88
C LEU A 618 -9.63 19.64 -11.98
N ARG A 619 -8.45 20.25 -11.93
CA ARG A 619 -7.31 19.85 -12.75
C ARG A 619 -6.26 19.18 -11.88
N ALA A 620 -5.45 18.34 -12.49
CA ALA A 620 -4.38 17.67 -11.75
C ALA A 620 -3.30 18.63 -11.25
N GLU A 621 -3.18 19.82 -11.84
CA GLU A 621 -2.30 20.90 -11.38
C GLU A 621 -2.75 21.52 -10.04
N ASP A 622 -4.02 21.34 -9.68
CA ASP A 622 -4.57 21.82 -8.41
C ASP A 622 -4.28 20.86 -7.24
N LEU A 623 -3.84 19.64 -7.55
CA LEU A 623 -3.60 18.58 -6.57
C LEU A 623 -2.24 18.75 -5.88
N ALA A 624 -2.21 18.48 -4.58
CA ALA A 624 -0.98 18.34 -3.81
C ALA A 624 -0.69 16.87 -3.47
N PHE A 625 0.58 16.57 -3.19
CA PHE A 625 1.08 15.21 -3.02
C PHE A 625 1.95 15.13 -1.76
N GLU A 626 1.50 14.39 -0.74
CA GLU A 626 2.14 14.39 0.58
C GLU A 626 3.34 13.45 0.62
N VAL A 627 4.47 13.95 1.11
CA VAL A 627 5.62 13.12 1.48
C VAL A 627 5.64 13.01 3.00
N ALA A 628 5.25 11.84 3.50
CA ALA A 628 5.12 11.59 4.92
C ALA A 628 6.29 10.77 5.48
N VAL A 629 6.46 10.78 6.79
CA VAL A 629 7.46 9.97 7.50
C VAL A 629 6.84 9.28 8.72
N THR A 630 7.45 8.17 9.13
CA THR A 630 7.10 7.42 10.35
C THR A 630 8.34 6.80 10.98
N GLY A 631 8.28 6.40 12.26
CA GLY A 631 9.39 5.77 12.97
C GLY A 631 10.52 6.73 13.33
N LEU A 632 10.22 8.01 13.59
CA LEU A 632 11.26 9.01 13.91
C LEU A 632 12.05 8.65 15.17
N ARG A 633 11.37 8.10 16.18
CA ARG A 633 12.01 7.65 17.43
C ARG A 633 13.06 6.58 17.18
N GLU A 634 12.68 5.54 16.45
CA GLU A 634 13.55 4.42 16.11
C GLU A 634 14.68 4.83 15.16
N CYS A 635 14.43 5.80 14.26
CA CYS A 635 15.46 6.43 13.46
C CYS A 635 16.54 7.11 14.31
N LEU A 636 16.16 7.77 15.41
CA LEU A 636 17.11 8.41 16.33
C LEU A 636 17.86 7.37 17.18
N ASP A 637 17.19 6.27 17.55
CA ASP A 637 17.83 5.16 18.28
C ASP A 637 18.88 4.46 17.41
N ALA A 638 18.65 4.37 16.10
CA ALA A 638 19.56 3.75 15.14
C ALA A 638 20.80 4.59 14.78
N LEU A 639 20.80 5.89 15.05
CA LEU A 639 21.91 6.78 14.73
C LEU A 639 22.92 6.84 15.89
N PRO A 640 24.22 6.62 15.64
CA PRO A 640 25.25 6.69 16.70
C PRO A 640 25.27 8.02 17.45
N GLU A 641 24.96 9.13 16.77
CA GLU A 641 24.97 10.46 17.36
C GLU A 641 23.82 10.70 18.35
N THR A 642 22.75 9.91 18.29
CA THR A 642 21.52 10.12 19.08
C THR A 642 21.07 8.92 19.92
N ALA A 643 21.65 7.73 19.70
CA ALA A 643 21.30 6.49 20.40
C ALA A 643 21.38 6.60 21.93
N HIS A 644 22.36 7.35 22.44
CA HIS A 644 22.59 7.56 23.88
C HIS A 644 22.53 9.04 24.29
N ALA A 645 22.01 9.90 23.42
CA ALA A 645 21.91 11.33 23.68
C ALA A 645 20.72 11.66 24.59
N ASP A 646 20.81 12.79 25.30
CA ASP A 646 19.69 13.32 26.08
C ASP A 646 18.51 13.75 25.18
N ALA A 647 17.34 13.98 25.79
CA ALA A 647 16.11 14.30 25.08
C ALA A 647 16.18 15.61 24.26
N GLU A 648 16.91 16.62 24.72
CA GLU A 648 17.04 17.90 24.01
C GLU A 648 17.95 17.76 22.79
N THR A 649 19.06 17.05 22.93
CA THR A 649 19.96 16.71 21.82
C THR A 649 19.22 15.89 20.76
N ARG A 650 18.41 14.90 21.17
CA ARG A 650 17.56 14.11 20.27
C ARG A 650 16.52 14.98 19.56
N ALA A 651 15.87 15.90 20.27
CA ALA A 651 14.90 16.82 19.68
C ALA A 651 15.55 17.77 18.65
N ALA A 652 16.75 18.27 18.93
CA ALA A 652 17.53 19.08 17.99
C ALA A 652 17.88 18.30 16.72
N HIS A 653 18.28 17.03 16.85
CA HIS A 653 18.51 16.14 15.71
C HIS A 653 17.21 15.86 14.92
N ALA A 654 16.11 15.58 15.60
CA ALA A 654 14.79 15.40 14.97
C ALA A 654 14.40 16.60 14.11
N ALA A 655 14.55 17.83 14.64
CA ALA A 655 14.29 19.05 13.90
C ALA A 655 15.20 19.18 12.66
N ARG A 656 16.48 18.80 12.75
CA ARG A 656 17.40 18.80 11.59
C ARG A 656 17.01 17.77 10.53
N ILE A 657 16.53 16.59 10.93
CA ILE A 657 16.00 15.57 9.99
C ILE A 657 14.78 16.14 9.27
N MET A 658 13.84 16.75 9.99
CA MET A 658 12.64 17.35 9.39
C MET A 658 12.96 18.55 8.50
N ASP A 659 13.94 19.37 8.87
CA ASP A 659 14.39 20.48 8.02
C ASP A 659 14.99 19.96 6.70
N ARG A 660 15.79 18.89 6.76
CA ARG A 660 16.31 18.24 5.55
C ARG A 660 15.17 17.69 4.68
N LEU A 661 14.21 17.00 5.27
CA LEU A 661 13.02 16.49 4.58
C LEU A 661 12.27 17.64 3.88
N ALA A 662 11.93 18.70 4.62
CA ALA A 662 11.20 19.85 4.10
C ALA A 662 11.98 20.56 2.98
N HIS A 663 13.31 20.67 3.11
CA HIS A 663 14.18 21.20 2.06
C HIS A 663 14.15 20.34 0.80
N ALA A 664 14.32 19.01 0.93
CA ALA A 664 14.28 18.09 -0.20
C ALA A 664 12.91 18.11 -0.90
N CYS A 665 11.81 18.15 -0.14
CA CYS A 665 10.46 18.28 -0.69
C CYS A 665 10.27 19.59 -1.46
N ARG A 666 10.76 20.73 -0.94
CA ARG A 666 10.70 22.02 -1.64
C ARG A 666 11.51 22.02 -2.94
N ASP A 667 12.70 21.40 -2.94
CA ASP A 667 13.53 21.27 -4.12
C ASP A 667 12.85 20.42 -5.20
N GLN A 668 12.32 19.24 -4.84
CA GLN A 668 11.58 18.40 -5.79
C GLN A 668 10.28 19.05 -6.27
N ALA A 669 9.54 19.76 -5.40
CA ALA A 669 8.33 20.49 -5.77
C ALA A 669 8.61 21.56 -6.84
N ARG A 670 9.72 22.29 -6.72
CA ARG A 670 10.16 23.27 -7.73
C ARG A 670 10.54 22.61 -9.05
N ARG A 671 11.21 21.46 -9.00
CA ARG A 671 11.65 20.73 -10.21
C ARG A 671 10.47 20.17 -11.01
N HIS A 672 9.46 19.65 -10.32
CA HIS A 672 8.33 18.97 -10.97
C HIS A 672 7.08 19.85 -11.12
N GLY A 673 7.03 21.03 -10.49
CA GLY A 673 5.96 22.00 -10.68
C GLY A 673 4.65 21.65 -9.98
N PHE A 674 4.70 20.99 -8.81
CA PHE A 674 3.53 20.75 -7.95
C PHE A 674 3.90 20.69 -6.46
N PRO A 675 2.96 20.95 -5.53
CA PRO A 675 3.26 20.99 -4.10
C PRO A 675 3.58 19.60 -3.52
N LEU A 676 4.68 19.51 -2.77
CA LEU A 676 5.10 18.34 -1.98
C LEU A 676 5.10 18.65 -0.47
N PRO A 677 3.93 18.83 0.17
CA PRO A 677 3.86 19.12 1.59
C PRO A 677 4.47 17.98 2.44
N PRO A 678 5.44 18.26 3.34
CA PRO A 678 5.95 17.29 4.29
C PRO A 678 4.90 16.98 5.37
N ALA A 679 4.70 15.71 5.69
CA ALA A 679 3.66 15.24 6.59
C ALA A 679 4.17 14.20 7.59
N SER A 680 3.36 13.96 8.64
CA SER A 680 3.58 12.89 9.62
C SER A 680 2.54 11.79 9.39
N ASP A 681 2.97 10.54 9.26
CA ASP A 681 2.08 9.40 9.07
C ASP A 681 1.80 8.69 10.40
N THR A 682 0.64 8.96 10.98
CA THR A 682 0.23 8.41 12.28
C THR A 682 -0.50 7.07 12.16
N ASP A 683 -0.51 6.46 10.97
CA ASP A 683 -1.10 5.15 10.74
C ASP A 683 -0.21 4.04 11.36
N THR A 684 -0.81 3.28 12.27
CA THR A 684 -0.14 2.17 12.96
C THR A 684 0.15 1.00 12.03
N GLU A 685 -0.69 0.76 11.02
CA GLU A 685 -0.51 -0.34 10.08
C GLU A 685 0.71 -0.12 9.19
N THR A 686 0.91 1.11 8.71
CA THR A 686 2.10 1.50 7.95
C THR A 686 3.37 1.31 8.78
N ALA A 687 3.38 1.73 10.05
CA ALA A 687 4.53 1.57 10.94
C ALA A 687 4.83 0.08 11.23
N ALA A 688 3.81 -0.72 11.54
CA ALA A 688 3.93 -2.16 11.75
C ALA A 688 4.40 -2.91 10.50
N ARG A 689 3.94 -2.48 9.31
CA ARG A 689 4.39 -3.03 8.03
C ARG A 689 5.88 -2.82 7.83
N PHE A 690 6.39 -1.61 8.07
CA PHE A 690 7.82 -1.33 7.92
C PHE A 690 8.66 -2.17 8.88
N ALA A 691 8.26 -2.21 10.15
CA ALA A 691 8.99 -2.98 11.14
C ALA A 691 9.03 -4.50 10.82
N ARG A 692 7.94 -5.06 10.26
CA ARG A 692 7.91 -6.46 9.79
C ARG A 692 8.83 -6.71 8.59
N LEU A 693 8.86 -5.81 7.61
CA LEU A 693 9.76 -5.93 6.46
C LEU A 693 11.23 -5.78 6.88
N ASP A 694 11.51 -4.84 7.78
CA ASP A 694 12.85 -4.58 8.29
C ASP A 694 13.38 -5.73 9.15
N SER A 695 12.52 -6.41 9.91
CA SER A 695 12.91 -7.61 10.67
C SER A 695 13.45 -8.72 9.76
N GLY A 696 12.92 -8.85 8.54
CA GLY A 696 13.40 -9.82 7.56
C GLY A 696 14.64 -9.35 6.78
N ALA A 697 14.65 -8.08 6.35
CA ALA A 697 15.71 -7.54 5.49
C ALA A 697 16.96 -7.07 6.26
N HIS A 698 16.79 -6.62 7.51
CA HIS A 698 17.81 -6.03 8.36
C HIS A 698 17.78 -6.61 9.80
N PRO A 699 17.92 -7.94 9.97
CA PRO A 699 17.75 -8.58 11.26
C PRO A 699 18.74 -8.09 12.32
N GLY A 700 19.99 -7.77 11.95
CA GLY A 700 21.01 -7.27 12.88
C GLY A 700 20.66 -5.90 13.49
N PRO A 701 20.46 -4.85 12.67
CA PRO A 701 20.02 -3.55 13.15
C PRO A 701 18.71 -3.59 13.96
N VAL A 702 17.74 -4.41 13.54
CA VAL A 702 16.48 -4.57 14.27
C VAL A 702 16.69 -5.25 15.63
N ALA A 703 17.53 -6.28 15.72
CA ALA A 703 17.86 -6.92 16.99
C ALA A 703 18.52 -5.93 17.96
N ALA A 704 19.46 -5.10 17.48
CA ALA A 704 20.08 -4.05 18.30
C ALA A 704 19.06 -3.02 18.80
N LEU A 705 18.06 -2.68 17.98
CA LEU A 705 16.97 -1.79 18.38
C LEU A 705 16.10 -2.40 19.48
N LEU A 706 15.77 -3.69 19.36
CA LEU A 706 15.00 -4.42 20.37
C LEU A 706 15.79 -4.60 21.68
N GLU A 707 17.10 -4.79 21.61
CA GLU A 707 17.96 -4.82 22.81
C GLU A 707 17.96 -3.48 23.55
N MET A 708 17.98 -2.36 22.83
CA MET A 708 17.85 -1.03 23.43
C MET A 708 16.47 -0.80 24.06
N ARG A 709 15.45 -1.55 23.62
CA ARG A 709 14.03 -1.31 23.91
C ARG A 709 13.32 -2.64 24.24
N PRO A 710 13.68 -3.29 25.36
CA PRO A 710 13.13 -4.60 25.75
C PRO A 710 11.63 -4.56 26.04
N GLU A 711 11.04 -3.38 26.20
CA GLU A 711 9.60 -3.19 26.37
C GLU A 711 8.77 -3.44 25.10
N LEU A 712 9.41 -3.58 23.93
CA LEU A 712 8.72 -3.85 22.67
C LEU A 712 8.49 -5.37 22.51
N GLU A 713 7.24 -5.81 22.48
CA GLU A 713 6.86 -7.19 22.10
C GLU A 713 7.02 -7.38 20.58
N GLY A 714 8.26 -7.43 20.10
CA GLY A 714 8.61 -7.45 18.68
C GLY A 714 8.84 -6.05 18.11
N ALA A 715 9.34 -5.97 16.87
CA ALA A 715 9.60 -4.67 16.24
C ALA A 715 8.26 -4.04 15.82
N GLU A 716 7.78 -3.08 16.61
CA GLU A 716 6.75 -2.12 16.21
C GLU A 716 7.35 -0.71 16.22
N TYR A 717 7.27 -0.01 15.10
CA TYR A 717 7.78 1.36 15.01
C TYR A 717 6.78 2.37 15.55
N THR A 718 7.30 3.43 16.18
CA THR A 718 6.50 4.51 16.71
C THR A 718 5.88 5.30 15.54
N PRO A 719 4.53 5.38 15.43
CA PRO A 719 3.89 6.05 14.31
C PRO A 719 4.20 7.55 14.27
N GLY A 720 4.50 8.04 13.06
CA GLY A 720 4.71 9.46 12.77
C GLY A 720 6.03 9.98 13.33
N THR A 721 5.94 11.11 14.03
CA THR A 721 7.09 11.92 14.46
C THR A 721 7.20 12.08 15.98
N ALA A 722 6.56 11.19 16.74
CA ALA A 722 6.71 11.18 18.19
C ALA A 722 8.15 10.83 18.58
N LEU A 723 8.68 11.53 19.58
CA LEU A 723 10.06 11.34 20.06
C LEU A 723 10.14 10.43 21.29
N GLU A 724 9.05 10.42 22.06
CA GLU A 724 8.91 9.74 23.34
C GLU A 724 7.56 9.00 23.37
N PRO A 725 7.41 7.94 24.18
CA PRO A 725 6.13 7.27 24.33
C PRO A 725 5.14 8.17 25.06
N ASP A 726 3.85 7.92 24.83
CA ASP A 726 2.79 8.69 25.47
C ASP A 726 2.51 8.20 26.90
N THR A 727 3.42 8.51 27.82
CA THR A 727 3.33 8.13 29.23
C THR A 727 2.69 9.28 30.01
N ASP A 728 1.37 9.23 30.19
CA ASP A 728 0.41 10.03 31.00
C ASP A 728 0.92 11.17 31.92
N THR A 729 2.10 11.06 32.52
CA THR A 729 2.69 11.99 33.47
C THR A 729 3.32 13.22 32.77
N ALA A 730 2.58 14.31 32.63
CA ALA A 730 3.03 15.64 32.17
C ALA A 730 3.50 15.75 30.70
N PRO A 731 2.59 15.95 29.73
CA PRO A 731 2.93 15.95 28.30
C PRO A 731 3.71 17.18 27.82
N LEU A 732 3.67 18.32 28.54
CA LEU A 732 4.17 19.61 28.02
C LEU A 732 5.66 19.64 27.65
N PRO A 733 6.61 19.09 28.44
CA PRO A 733 8.03 19.03 28.04
C PRO A 733 8.25 18.23 26.75
N ARG A 734 7.56 17.09 26.59
CA ARG A 734 7.57 16.30 25.35
C ARG A 734 7.02 17.13 24.18
N LEU A 735 5.87 17.78 24.38
CA LEU A 735 5.23 18.60 23.35
C LEU A 735 6.13 19.76 22.89
N ARG A 736 6.91 20.37 23.79
CA ARG A 736 7.92 21.38 23.40
C ARG A 736 8.97 20.80 22.45
N ARG A 737 9.50 19.61 22.78
CA ARG A 737 10.50 18.92 21.97
C ARG A 737 9.96 18.49 20.60
N GLU A 738 8.78 17.88 20.56
CA GLU A 738 8.11 17.48 19.31
C GLU A 738 7.71 18.69 18.46
N GLY A 739 7.34 19.81 19.10
CA GLY A 739 6.92 21.04 18.44
C GLY A 739 7.95 21.59 17.45
N ALA A 740 9.25 21.48 17.77
CA ALA A 740 10.32 21.94 16.88
C ALA A 740 10.34 21.20 15.52
N ALA A 741 10.06 19.88 15.55
CA ALA A 741 9.91 19.07 14.35
C ALA A 741 8.58 19.35 13.64
N HIS A 742 7.49 19.55 14.40
CA HIS A 742 6.16 19.85 13.87
C HIS A 742 6.11 21.16 13.08
N ALA A 743 6.83 22.19 13.51
CA ALA A 743 6.87 23.49 12.82
C ALA A 743 7.42 23.44 11.37
N LEU A 744 8.09 22.34 11.00
CA LEU A 744 8.67 22.12 9.67
C LEU A 744 7.79 21.25 8.76
N MET A 745 6.61 20.85 9.25
CA MET A 745 5.63 20.01 8.55
C MET A 745 4.31 20.75 8.33
N ASP A 746 3.42 20.20 7.51
CA ASP A 746 2.14 20.83 7.21
C ASP A 746 0.98 20.34 8.08
N THR A 747 0.97 19.04 8.43
CA THR A 747 -0.21 18.40 9.06
C THR A 747 0.12 17.58 10.30
N ALA A 748 1.25 17.83 10.96
CA ALA A 748 1.69 17.06 12.11
C ALA A 748 0.83 17.35 13.35
N THR A 749 0.53 16.32 14.14
CA THR A 749 -0.16 16.47 15.44
C THR A 749 0.49 15.58 16.47
N ALA A 750 0.69 16.08 17.68
CA ALA A 750 1.14 15.27 18.80
C ALA A 750 -0.03 14.46 19.37
N ALA A 751 0.23 13.20 19.76
CA ALA A 751 -0.73 12.41 20.51
C ALA A 751 -0.68 12.81 21.99
N VAL A 752 -1.84 12.82 22.66
CA VAL A 752 -1.96 13.00 24.11
C VAL A 752 -3.00 12.02 24.64
N THR A 753 -2.56 11.11 25.50
CA THR A 753 -3.40 10.14 26.19
C THR A 753 -3.81 10.72 27.53
N LEU A 754 -5.11 10.75 27.81
CA LEU A 754 -5.65 11.35 29.03
C LEU A 754 -6.14 10.28 30.01
N THR A 755 -5.44 10.13 31.13
CA THR A 755 -5.71 9.10 32.14
C THR A 755 -6.01 9.71 33.52
N GLY A 756 -6.89 9.06 34.29
CA GLY A 756 -7.24 9.49 35.66
C GLY A 756 -7.66 10.96 35.76
N ALA A 757 -6.95 11.72 36.61
CA ALA A 757 -7.21 13.15 36.87
C ALA A 757 -7.01 14.04 35.64
N ALA A 758 -6.17 13.64 34.67
CA ALA A 758 -5.91 14.37 33.43
C ALA A 758 -7.13 14.44 32.49
N ARG A 759 -8.23 13.76 32.82
CA ARG A 759 -9.54 13.91 32.16
C ARG A 759 -10.33 15.13 32.63
N ASN A 760 -9.85 15.85 33.64
CA ASN A 760 -10.51 17.06 34.13
C ASN A 760 -10.50 18.15 33.03
N PRO A 761 -11.68 18.69 32.64
CA PRO A 761 -11.77 19.73 31.63
C PRO A 761 -10.86 20.95 31.89
N GLU A 762 -10.69 21.37 33.15
CA GLU A 762 -9.84 22.53 33.49
C GLU A 762 -8.36 22.27 33.16
N GLU A 763 -7.86 21.07 33.44
CA GLU A 763 -6.49 20.66 33.15
C GLU A 763 -6.26 20.55 31.63
N ILE A 764 -7.24 20.03 30.89
CA ILE A 764 -7.19 19.96 29.43
C ILE A 764 -7.18 21.36 28.81
N VAL A 765 -7.99 22.29 29.31
CA VAL A 765 -7.97 23.69 28.86
C VAL A 765 -6.63 24.35 29.16
N ALA A 766 -6.06 24.12 30.34
CA ALA A 766 -4.73 24.59 30.68
C ALA A 766 -3.66 23.99 29.75
N LEU A 767 -3.75 22.69 29.45
CA LEU A 767 -2.85 22.02 28.50
C LEU A 767 -2.97 22.61 27.09
N LEU A 768 -4.18 22.84 26.58
CA LEU A 768 -4.41 23.46 25.27
C LEU A 768 -3.79 24.86 25.22
N ARG A 769 -4.03 25.68 26.24
CA ARG A 769 -3.49 27.05 26.35
C ARG A 769 -1.97 27.06 26.44
N ASN A 770 -1.38 26.21 27.28
CA ASN A 770 0.06 26.15 27.47
C ASN A 770 0.75 25.55 26.24
N THR A 771 0.15 24.54 25.61
CA THR A 771 0.67 23.97 24.36
C THR A 771 0.65 25.01 23.25
N PHE A 772 -0.44 25.79 23.14
CA PHE A 772 -0.46 26.95 22.27
C PHE A 772 0.69 27.87 22.68
N ARG A 773 0.66 28.54 23.82
CA ARG A 773 1.62 29.64 24.10
C ARG A 773 3.09 29.24 24.18
N GLU A 774 3.40 28.00 24.56
CA GLU A 774 4.75 27.61 24.97
C GLU A 774 5.41 26.55 24.08
N THR A 775 4.72 26.06 23.04
CA THR A 775 5.27 25.07 22.10
C THR A 775 5.11 25.51 20.65
N ALA A 776 5.81 24.83 19.74
CA ALA A 776 5.65 25.00 18.29
C ALA A 776 4.82 23.88 17.64
N CYS A 777 4.07 23.10 18.43
CA CYS A 777 3.15 22.10 17.90
C CYS A 777 2.09 22.74 17.00
N LEU A 778 1.72 22.02 15.93
CA LEU A 778 0.64 22.44 15.02
C LEU A 778 -0.74 21.97 15.48
N GLY A 779 -0.79 20.96 16.35
CA GLY A 779 -2.05 20.49 16.92
C GLY A 779 -1.87 19.29 17.83
N LEU A 780 -2.93 18.98 18.56
CA LEU A 780 -3.05 17.84 19.46
C LEU A 780 -4.14 16.89 18.97
N ARG A 781 -3.90 15.59 19.12
CA ARG A 781 -4.87 14.52 18.97
C ARG A 781 -5.00 13.81 20.30
N PHE A 782 -6.22 13.73 20.82
CA PHE A 782 -6.50 13.05 22.08
C PHE A 782 -6.77 11.56 21.85
N LYS A 783 -6.35 10.73 22.80
CA LYS A 783 -6.55 9.28 22.84
C LYS A 783 -7.12 8.83 24.17
#